data_AF-A0A956BX09-F1
#
_entry.id   AF-A0A956BX09-F1
#
_cell.length_a   1.000
_cell.length_b   1.000
_cell.length_c   1.000
_cell.angle_alpha   90.00
_cell.angle_beta   90.00
_cell.angle_gamma   90.00
#
_symmetry.space_group_name_H-M   'P 1'
#
loop_
_entity.id
_entity.type
_entity.pdbx_description
1 polymer ?
#
loop_
_entity_poly.entity_id
_entity_poly.type
_entity_poly.pdbx_seq_one_letter_code
_entity_poly.pdbx_strand_id
1 'polypeptide(L)'
;MSVLVLWGCTEEATVKSDIYNPDHSAARNWNEALLAAIRTDLARPTVHARNLFHSSALMYDLWAVYDDTAEPYFLGRTVAGQTCEFSGDQRKALREGAVDLEAERSAAISHGMYRLLVHRFQDSPGKDRANKTFEELFRAMGHNPDFSSRDFEKGGAAKRAASLGLYLADCVIEYGLGDGANEENNYANTIYSPVNEPLEPHISGTPGLKDPNRWQPLKLLVAIDQSGNMVANQPAFVGAEWGQVVPFALPPDAFSTFERDGTDWLVCHDPGPPAYLRGPDALPEEYKWNHSVVAYWSSHLDPSDGVMWDISPGSIGNTTDLPKTIPALRDFYDELEGGVSDRGHETNPHTGEPYEPNMVPRGDYTRVLAEFWADGPQSETPPGHWFTIVNEAVNDHPELQRKYQGKGEELDPLEWDVKVYFVLGGGVHDAAVTAWGIKGWYDYVRPISAIRYMASLGQSTDEDLPRYHEEGIPLVEGYVELVKEGDALAGESGENVDKIKIYGWRGPDHVDIPAIDSAGVGWILADDWWPYQRPTFVSPPFAGYMSGHSTFSRAAAEILTAFTGDPFFPGGMGEFVAEKNEFLVFEEGPSMDVVLQWATYRDASDQTSLSRIWGGIHPPVDDIPGRRLGITIAGDALSLADAYFKGTLP
;
A
#
# COMPACT_ATOMS: atom_id res chain seq x y z
N MET A 1 38.32 -23.53 52.92
CA MET A 1 38.80 -22.40 53.72
C MET A 1 38.04 -21.19 53.23
N SER A 2 37.35 -20.52 54.15
CA SER A 2 36.43 -19.39 54.00
C SER A 2 37.02 -18.25 53.12
N VAL A 3 36.25 -17.35 52.48
CA VAL A 3 35.26 -16.43 53.07
C VAL A 3 34.37 -15.85 51.97
N LEU A 4 33.06 -15.83 52.25
CA LEU A 4 31.99 -15.03 51.66
C LEU A 4 32.28 -13.52 51.75
N VAL A 5 32.02 -12.74 50.69
CA VAL A 5 31.61 -11.34 50.83
C VAL A 5 30.39 -11.12 49.95
N LEU A 6 29.25 -10.93 50.61
CA LEU A 6 27.98 -10.43 50.07
C LEU A 6 27.89 -8.93 50.34
N TRP A 7 27.74 -8.14 49.29
CA TRP A 7 27.06 -6.83 49.16
C TRP A 7 26.41 -6.92 47.76
N GLY A 8 25.15 -6.63 47.46
CA GLY A 8 24.09 -5.94 48.17
C GLY A 8 23.37 -5.01 47.16
N CYS A 9 22.27 -5.49 46.59
CA CYS A 9 21.14 -4.77 45.96
C CYS A 9 21.21 -4.19 44.53
N THR A 10 20.30 -4.77 43.70
CA THR A 10 19.44 -4.21 42.64
C THR A 10 20.10 -3.60 41.39
N GLU A 11 20.46 -4.45 40.43
CA GLU A 11 20.23 -4.13 39.02
C GLU A 11 18.79 -4.58 38.69
N GLU A 12 17.90 -3.63 38.41
CA GLU A 12 16.69 -3.93 37.65
C GLU A 12 17.16 -4.57 36.34
N ALA A 13 16.69 -5.80 36.07
CA ALA A 13 16.91 -6.40 34.76
C ALA A 13 16.22 -5.51 33.73
N THR A 14 16.99 -4.71 33.00
CA THR A 14 16.49 -3.94 31.86
C THR A 14 15.82 -4.91 30.91
N VAL A 15 14.50 -4.79 30.77
CA VAL A 15 13.72 -5.51 29.76
C VAL A 15 14.28 -5.08 28.40
N LYS A 16 14.82 -6.03 27.64
CA LYS A 16 15.25 -5.77 26.25
C LYS A 16 14.02 -5.87 25.36
N SER A 17 13.73 -4.79 24.64
CA SER A 17 12.81 -4.78 23.50
C SER A 17 13.64 -4.53 22.25
N ASP A 18 13.42 -5.34 21.20
CA ASP A 18 14.15 -5.20 19.93
C ASP A 18 13.67 -3.99 19.12
N ILE A 19 12.52 -3.40 19.49
CA ILE A 19 11.93 -2.21 18.83
C ILE A 19 12.23 -0.92 19.60
N TYR A 20 12.48 -0.99 20.91
CA TYR A 20 12.70 0.22 21.71
C TYR A 20 14.04 0.88 21.38
N ASN A 21 13.96 2.11 20.87
CA ASN A 21 15.10 3.01 20.75
C ASN A 21 14.87 4.25 21.64
N PRO A 22 15.72 4.51 22.65
CA PRO A 22 15.59 5.67 23.52
C PRO A 22 15.83 7.02 22.82
N ASP A 23 16.47 7.02 21.64
CA ASP A 23 16.67 8.23 20.84
C ASP A 23 15.43 8.57 19.98
N HIS A 24 14.51 7.63 19.82
CA HIS A 24 13.23 7.84 19.13
C HIS A 24 12.20 8.48 20.06
N SER A 25 11.33 9.33 19.50
CA SER A 25 10.16 9.81 20.24
C SER A 25 9.24 8.65 20.65
N ALA A 26 8.35 8.89 21.62
CA ALA A 26 7.32 7.91 21.97
C ALA A 26 6.45 7.55 20.75
N ALA A 27 6.12 8.53 19.91
CA ALA A 27 5.32 8.30 18.71
C ALA A 27 6.04 7.38 17.70
N ARG A 28 7.33 7.60 17.47
CA ARG A 28 8.13 6.74 16.58
C ARG A 28 8.25 5.32 17.13
N ASN A 29 8.56 5.14 18.41
CA ASN A 29 8.63 3.80 19.02
C ASN A 29 7.33 3.01 18.87
N TRP A 30 6.17 3.65 19.09
CA TRP A 30 4.86 3.00 18.93
C TRP A 30 4.46 2.79 17.48
N ASN A 31 4.89 3.67 16.57
CA ASN A 31 4.72 3.45 15.14
C ASN A 31 5.51 2.23 14.67
N GLU A 32 6.77 2.06 15.08
CA GLU A 32 7.57 0.86 14.78
C GLU A 32 6.91 -0.43 15.32
N ALA A 33 6.33 -0.37 16.53
CA ALA A 33 5.58 -1.50 17.07
C ALA A 33 4.33 -1.83 16.25
N LEU A 34 3.59 -0.81 15.78
CA LEU A 34 2.44 -0.99 14.89
C LEU A 34 2.87 -1.59 13.55
N LEU A 35 3.91 -1.06 12.92
CA LEU A 35 4.46 -1.58 11.66
C LEU A 35 4.88 -3.05 11.83
N ALA A 36 5.62 -3.37 12.90
CA ALA A 36 6.01 -4.75 13.20
C ALA A 36 4.81 -5.69 13.43
N ALA A 37 3.72 -5.20 14.03
CA ALA A 37 2.50 -5.98 14.18
C ALA A 37 1.81 -6.25 12.83
N ILE A 38 1.75 -5.24 11.95
CA ILE A 38 1.20 -5.37 10.59
C ILE A 38 1.96 -6.43 9.78
N ARG A 39 3.30 -6.48 9.87
CA ARG A 39 4.13 -7.51 9.20
C ARG A 39 3.76 -8.95 9.57
N THR A 40 3.04 -9.14 10.67
CA THR A 40 2.64 -10.46 11.18
C THR A 40 1.13 -10.66 11.18
N ASP A 41 0.40 -9.74 10.56
CA ASP A 41 -1.05 -9.82 10.40
C ASP A 41 -1.44 -10.30 8.99
N LEU A 42 -2.73 -10.55 8.78
CA LEU A 42 -3.27 -10.84 7.44
C LEU A 42 -3.06 -9.65 6.51
N ALA A 43 -2.83 -9.91 5.21
CA ALA A 43 -2.70 -8.86 4.20
C ALA A 43 -4.02 -8.11 3.96
N ARG A 44 -4.26 -7.04 4.74
CA ARG A 44 -5.51 -6.26 4.77
C ARG A 44 -5.22 -4.76 4.65
N PRO A 45 -4.80 -4.26 3.47
CA PRO A 45 -4.34 -2.87 3.30
C PRO A 45 -5.38 -1.83 3.76
N THR A 46 -6.68 -2.09 3.61
CA THR A 46 -7.74 -1.20 4.10
C THR A 46 -7.78 -1.10 5.63
N VAL A 47 -7.68 -2.26 6.31
CA VAL A 47 -7.63 -2.34 7.78
C VAL A 47 -6.34 -1.72 8.32
N HIS A 48 -5.22 -1.94 7.62
CA HIS A 48 -3.93 -1.39 8.02
C HIS A 48 -3.86 0.13 7.88
N ALA A 49 -4.34 0.70 6.76
CA ALA A 49 -4.46 2.15 6.57
C ALA A 49 -5.30 2.80 7.69
N ARG A 50 -6.42 2.17 8.04
CA ARG A 50 -7.28 2.59 9.16
C ARG A 50 -6.57 2.52 10.52
N ASN A 51 -5.84 1.44 10.79
CA ASN A 51 -5.07 1.30 12.04
C ASN A 51 -3.95 2.32 12.16
N LEU A 52 -3.25 2.62 11.05
CA LEU A 52 -2.25 3.68 10.95
C LEU A 52 -2.87 5.05 11.25
N PHE A 53 -4.02 5.37 10.65
CA PHE A 53 -4.74 6.62 10.95
C PHE A 53 -5.18 6.71 12.42
N HIS A 54 -5.90 5.72 12.94
CA HIS A 54 -6.44 5.77 14.31
C HIS A 54 -5.34 5.90 15.36
N SER A 55 -4.22 5.20 15.15
CA SER A 55 -3.04 5.29 16.00
C SER A 55 -2.40 6.67 15.92
N SER A 56 -2.24 7.21 14.71
CA SER A 56 -1.65 8.53 14.50
C SER A 56 -2.49 9.66 15.09
N ALA A 57 -3.81 9.61 14.91
CA ALA A 57 -4.75 10.56 15.49
C ALA A 57 -4.81 10.47 17.02
N LEU A 58 -4.74 9.26 17.60
CA LEU A 58 -4.61 9.08 19.04
C LEU A 58 -3.34 9.75 19.58
N MET A 59 -2.19 9.50 18.95
CA MET A 59 -0.91 10.09 19.38
C MET A 59 -0.91 11.62 19.23
N TYR A 60 -1.48 12.11 18.13
CA TYR A 60 -1.65 13.54 17.87
C TYR A 60 -2.50 14.22 18.94
N ASP A 61 -3.67 13.67 19.29
CA ASP A 61 -4.55 14.21 20.33
C ASP A 61 -3.82 14.33 21.68
N LEU A 62 -3.08 13.29 22.07
CA LEU A 62 -2.37 13.26 23.35
C LEU A 62 -1.20 14.26 23.39
N TRP A 63 -0.63 14.60 22.25
CA TRP A 63 0.33 15.71 22.12
C TRP A 63 -0.38 17.08 22.14
N ALA A 64 -1.46 17.23 21.35
CA ALA A 64 -2.19 18.47 21.13
C ALA A 64 -2.92 18.97 22.38
N VAL A 65 -3.36 18.08 23.27
CA VAL A 65 -3.95 18.46 24.58
C VAL A 65 -3.04 19.40 25.35
N TYR A 66 -1.72 19.16 25.30
CA TYR A 66 -0.74 19.98 25.99
C TYR A 66 -0.24 21.18 25.18
N ASP A 67 -0.54 21.22 23.89
CA ASP A 67 -0.17 22.33 23.03
C ASP A 67 -1.06 23.56 23.27
N ASP A 68 -0.54 24.74 22.95
CA ASP A 68 -1.22 26.02 23.13
C ASP A 68 -2.16 26.38 21.99
N THR A 69 -1.90 25.84 20.79
CA THR A 69 -2.55 26.22 19.52
C THR A 69 -3.30 25.07 18.89
N ALA A 70 -2.68 23.90 18.81
CA ALA A 70 -3.23 22.73 18.13
C ALA A 70 -4.54 22.28 18.78
N GLU A 71 -5.46 21.76 17.98
CA GLU A 71 -6.72 21.18 18.47
C GLU A 71 -6.70 19.66 18.38
N PRO A 72 -7.28 18.93 19.36
CA PRO A 72 -7.48 17.47 19.24
C PRO A 72 -8.53 17.12 18.18
N TYR A 73 -8.38 15.95 17.54
CA TYR A 73 -9.29 15.34 16.56
C TYR A 73 -10.46 14.59 17.21
N PHE A 74 -10.19 13.78 18.26
CA PHE A 74 -11.23 13.02 18.96
C PHE A 74 -11.68 13.71 20.24
N LEU A 75 -10.75 14.14 21.10
CA LEU A 75 -11.07 14.70 22.41
C LEU A 75 -11.89 16.00 22.27
N GLY A 76 -13.09 15.99 22.83
CA GLY A 76 -14.01 17.13 22.85
C GLY A 76 -14.82 17.27 21.57
N ARG A 77 -14.80 16.25 20.71
CA ARG A 77 -15.42 16.27 19.38
C ARG A 77 -16.35 15.07 19.19
N THR A 78 -17.26 15.25 18.24
CA THR A 78 -18.10 14.17 17.70
C THR A 78 -17.57 13.79 16.31
N VAL A 79 -17.13 12.55 16.15
CA VAL A 79 -16.65 11.99 14.87
C VAL A 79 -17.43 10.70 14.61
N ALA A 80 -17.95 10.51 13.39
CA ALA A 80 -18.84 9.39 13.04
C ALA A 80 -20.05 9.21 13.99
N GLY A 81 -20.56 10.29 14.57
CA GLY A 81 -21.66 10.24 15.54
C GLY A 81 -21.25 9.74 16.94
N GLN A 82 -19.97 9.44 17.18
CA GLN A 82 -19.41 9.09 18.49
C GLN A 82 -18.75 10.33 19.11
N THR A 83 -19.04 10.61 20.37
CA THR A 83 -18.51 11.79 21.08
C THR A 83 -17.50 11.36 22.14
N CYS A 84 -16.28 11.89 22.10
CA CYS A 84 -15.30 11.71 23.17
C CYS A 84 -15.32 12.93 24.09
N GLU A 85 -15.97 12.81 25.24
CA GLU A 85 -16.21 13.92 26.17
C GLU A 85 -14.92 14.50 26.75
N PHE A 86 -14.63 15.76 26.42
CA PHE A 86 -13.47 16.47 26.94
C PHE A 86 -13.70 17.98 26.86
N SER A 87 -13.57 18.65 27.99
CA SER A 87 -13.85 20.08 28.13
C SER A 87 -12.59 20.93 28.09
N GLY A 88 -12.74 22.21 27.73
CA GLY A 88 -11.65 23.19 27.78
C GLY A 88 -11.05 23.36 29.18
N ASP A 89 -11.87 23.24 30.23
CA ASP A 89 -11.40 23.31 31.62
C ASP A 89 -10.53 22.09 31.99
N GLN A 90 -10.89 20.89 31.53
CA GLN A 90 -10.06 19.69 31.69
C GLN A 90 -8.73 19.84 30.94
N ARG A 91 -8.75 20.33 29.69
CA ARG A 91 -7.54 20.63 28.91
C ARG A 91 -6.62 21.59 29.65
N LYS A 92 -7.18 22.70 30.13
CA LYS A 92 -6.45 23.72 30.89
C LYS A 92 -5.83 23.13 32.16
N ALA A 93 -6.59 22.35 32.92
CA ALA A 93 -6.10 21.71 34.15
C ALA A 93 -4.99 20.67 33.91
N LEU A 94 -5.00 19.98 32.76
CA LEU A 94 -3.90 19.09 32.36
C LEU A 94 -2.63 19.88 32.07
N ARG A 95 -2.72 20.95 31.28
CA ARG A 95 -1.61 21.85 30.93
C ARG A 95 -1.00 22.53 32.16
N GLU A 96 -1.82 23.19 32.97
CA GLU A 96 -1.35 23.92 34.17
C GLU A 96 -0.78 22.99 35.26
N GLY A 97 -1.19 21.72 35.26
CA GLY A 97 -0.72 20.72 36.22
C GLY A 97 0.41 19.82 35.69
N ALA A 98 0.91 20.06 34.47
CA ALA A 98 2.06 19.34 33.93
C ALA A 98 3.34 19.70 34.71
N VAL A 99 4.20 18.72 34.94
CA VAL A 99 5.46 18.86 35.69
C VAL A 99 6.65 18.56 34.80
N ASP A 100 6.56 17.49 34.00
CA ASP A 100 7.54 17.08 33.00
C ASP A 100 6.78 16.78 31.69
N LEU A 101 6.67 17.78 30.83
CA LEU A 101 5.81 17.70 29.65
C LEU A 101 6.18 16.53 28.72
N GLU A 102 7.47 16.24 28.58
CA GLU A 102 7.96 15.16 27.73
C GLU A 102 7.59 13.79 28.32
N ALA A 103 7.84 13.59 29.62
CA ALA A 103 7.48 12.37 30.32
C ALA A 103 5.95 12.13 30.33
N GLU A 104 5.17 13.18 30.55
CA GLU A 104 3.71 13.12 30.53
C GLU A 104 3.17 12.75 29.13
N ARG A 105 3.67 13.39 28.07
CA ARG A 105 3.27 13.06 26.68
C ARG A 105 3.65 11.62 26.32
N SER A 106 4.87 11.20 26.66
CA SER A 106 5.35 9.84 26.45
C SER A 106 4.49 8.81 27.19
N ALA A 107 4.16 9.07 28.45
CA ALA A 107 3.30 8.20 29.25
C ALA A 107 1.88 8.11 28.68
N ALA A 108 1.29 9.24 28.29
CA ALA A 108 -0.05 9.26 27.69
C ALA A 108 -0.08 8.45 26.38
N ILE A 109 0.83 8.74 25.45
CA ILE A 109 0.95 8.03 24.16
C ILE A 109 1.10 6.53 24.39
N SER A 110 2.02 6.13 25.28
CA SER A 110 2.30 4.72 25.49
C SER A 110 1.12 3.96 26.06
N HIS A 111 0.39 4.53 27.01
CA HIS A 111 -0.80 3.88 27.57
C HIS A 111 -1.93 3.77 26.56
N GLY A 112 -2.14 4.82 25.76
CA GLY A 112 -3.18 4.80 24.72
C GLY A 112 -2.85 3.83 23.59
N MET A 113 -1.63 3.87 23.08
CA MET A 113 -1.16 2.97 22.02
C MET A 113 -1.15 1.51 22.46
N TYR A 114 -0.64 1.19 23.65
CA TYR A 114 -0.68 -0.18 24.17
C TYR A 114 -2.12 -0.74 24.21
N ARG A 115 -3.07 0.04 24.74
CA ARG A 115 -4.48 -0.35 24.84
C ARG A 115 -5.14 -0.51 23.47
N LEU A 116 -4.86 0.40 22.54
CA LEU A 116 -5.42 0.39 21.19
C LEU A 116 -4.87 -0.79 20.38
N LEU A 117 -3.56 -0.98 20.34
CA LEU A 117 -2.93 -2.02 19.53
C LEU A 117 -3.27 -3.43 20.03
N VAL A 118 -3.31 -3.66 21.35
CA VAL A 118 -3.78 -4.95 21.91
C VAL A 118 -5.21 -5.27 21.45
N HIS A 119 -6.07 -4.26 21.32
CA HIS A 119 -7.42 -4.45 20.78
C HIS A 119 -7.41 -4.74 19.28
N ARG A 120 -6.71 -3.94 18.47
CA ARG A 120 -6.70 -4.07 17.00
C ARG A 120 -6.16 -5.41 16.52
N PHE A 121 -5.17 -5.96 17.20
CA PHE A 121 -4.49 -7.20 16.81
C PHE A 121 -4.98 -8.43 17.59
N GLN A 122 -6.07 -8.34 18.36
CA GLN A 122 -6.58 -9.45 19.17
C GLN A 122 -6.92 -10.72 18.35
N ASP A 123 -7.35 -10.53 17.10
CA ASP A 123 -7.73 -11.58 16.15
C ASP A 123 -6.69 -11.81 15.05
N SER A 124 -5.53 -11.17 15.15
CA SER A 124 -4.43 -11.36 14.20
C SER A 124 -3.81 -12.76 14.32
N PRO A 125 -3.37 -13.40 13.22
CA PRO A 125 -2.55 -14.60 13.27
C PRO A 125 -1.29 -14.42 14.12
N GLY A 126 -0.69 -13.22 14.10
CA GLY A 126 0.51 -12.85 14.84
C GLY A 126 0.27 -12.37 16.28
N LYS A 127 -0.95 -12.46 16.83
CA LYS A 127 -1.35 -11.81 18.10
C LYS A 127 -0.39 -12.03 19.27
N ASP A 128 0.13 -13.24 19.44
CA ASP A 128 0.98 -13.57 20.59
C ASP A 128 2.34 -12.87 20.47
N ARG A 129 2.87 -12.76 19.24
CA ARG A 129 4.10 -12.01 18.95
C ARG A 129 3.87 -10.50 19.07
N ALA A 130 2.77 -9.99 18.53
CA ALA A 130 2.41 -8.59 18.62
C ALA A 130 2.22 -8.15 20.08
N ASN A 131 1.43 -8.88 20.87
CA ASN A 131 1.19 -8.58 22.29
C ASN A 131 2.48 -8.62 23.11
N LYS A 132 3.34 -9.61 22.86
CA LYS A 132 4.66 -9.68 23.50
C LYS A 132 5.49 -8.43 23.18
N THR A 133 5.54 -8.04 21.91
CA THR A 133 6.26 -6.85 21.44
C THR A 133 5.74 -5.58 22.11
N PHE A 134 4.41 -5.42 22.17
CA PHE A 134 3.77 -4.28 22.82
C PHE A 134 4.08 -4.22 24.32
N GLU A 135 4.00 -5.36 25.02
CA GLU A 135 4.30 -5.42 26.45
C GLU A 135 5.78 -5.15 26.75
N GLU A 136 6.70 -5.71 25.95
CA GLU A 136 8.14 -5.49 26.09
C GLU A 136 8.50 -4.02 25.84
N LEU A 137 7.94 -3.39 24.80
CA LEU A 137 8.10 -1.95 24.55
C LEU A 137 7.53 -1.12 25.71
N PHE A 138 6.30 -1.41 26.14
CA PHE A 138 5.63 -0.68 27.21
C PHE A 138 6.41 -0.73 28.53
N ARG A 139 6.98 -1.89 28.87
CA ARG A 139 7.87 -2.07 30.03
C ARG A 139 9.23 -1.40 29.85
N ALA A 140 9.82 -1.47 28.66
CA ALA A 140 11.10 -0.82 28.35
C ALA A 140 11.03 0.71 28.46
N MET A 141 9.88 1.30 28.13
CA MET A 141 9.56 2.72 28.34
C MET A 141 9.19 3.05 29.80
N GLY A 142 9.28 2.10 30.73
CA GLY A 142 9.11 2.32 32.17
C GLY A 142 7.65 2.30 32.66
N HIS A 143 6.72 1.72 31.89
CA HIS A 143 5.30 1.70 32.25
C HIS A 143 4.84 0.36 32.85
N ASN A 144 3.76 0.41 33.63
CA ASN A 144 3.19 -0.76 34.31
C ASN A 144 1.89 -1.22 33.61
N PRO A 145 1.85 -2.43 33.00
CA PRO A 145 0.68 -2.89 32.26
C PRO A 145 -0.55 -3.15 33.15
N ASP A 146 -0.39 -3.22 34.48
CA ASP A 146 -1.51 -3.34 35.42
C ASP A 146 -2.23 -2.00 35.67
N PHE A 147 -1.69 -0.88 35.20
CA PHE A 147 -2.32 0.43 35.33
C PHE A 147 -3.60 0.50 34.47
N SER A 148 -4.72 0.87 35.09
CA SER A 148 -6.05 0.78 34.47
C SER A 148 -6.98 1.94 34.80
N SER A 149 -6.48 3.03 35.40
CA SER A 149 -7.33 4.18 35.72
C SER A 149 -7.63 5.00 34.47
N ARG A 150 -8.90 5.42 34.30
CA ARG A 150 -9.33 6.39 33.28
C ARG A 150 -9.59 7.79 33.88
N ASP A 151 -9.29 7.96 35.17
CA ASP A 151 -9.48 9.24 35.88
C ASP A 151 -8.25 10.13 35.67
N PHE A 152 -8.30 10.93 34.61
CA PHE A 152 -7.27 11.90 34.26
C PHE A 152 -7.43 13.26 34.97
N GLU A 153 -8.43 13.43 35.84
CA GLU A 153 -8.64 14.67 36.58
C GLU A 153 -7.90 14.68 37.92
N LYS A 154 -7.69 13.50 38.53
CA LYS A 154 -7.16 13.39 39.90
C LYS A 154 -5.83 12.65 39.97
N GLY A 155 -4.98 13.10 40.89
CA GLY A 155 -3.69 12.49 41.21
C GLY A 155 -2.49 13.25 40.62
N GLY A 156 -1.31 12.65 40.68
CA GLY A 156 -0.09 13.24 40.14
C GLY A 156 -0.08 13.31 38.60
N ALA A 157 0.77 14.16 38.03
CA ALA A 157 0.84 14.41 36.59
C ALA A 157 1.00 13.11 35.76
N ALA A 158 1.95 12.24 36.13
CA ALA A 158 2.14 10.95 35.48
C ALA A 158 0.89 10.05 35.49
N LYS A 159 0.16 9.99 36.63
CA LYS A 159 -1.10 9.23 36.72
C LYS A 159 -2.14 9.82 35.75
N ARG A 160 -2.31 11.14 35.76
CA ARG A 160 -3.30 11.83 34.92
C ARG A 160 -3.01 11.61 33.43
N ALA A 161 -1.75 11.70 33.02
CA ALA A 161 -1.31 11.45 31.66
C ALA A 161 -1.58 9.99 31.21
N ALA A 162 -1.16 9.01 32.01
CA ALA A 162 -1.45 7.60 31.74
C ALA A 162 -2.97 7.33 31.64
N SER A 163 -3.76 7.94 32.53
CA SER A 163 -5.22 7.84 32.50
C SER A 163 -5.86 8.47 31.28
N LEU A 164 -5.32 9.60 30.79
CA LEU A 164 -5.78 10.25 29.57
C LEU A 164 -5.54 9.36 28.35
N GLY A 165 -4.36 8.73 28.27
CA GLY A 165 -4.03 7.78 27.21
C GLY A 165 -5.03 6.62 27.14
N LEU A 166 -5.30 5.97 28.28
CA LEU A 166 -6.29 4.88 28.34
C LEU A 166 -7.71 5.36 28.01
N TYR A 167 -8.11 6.53 28.50
CA TYR A 167 -9.42 7.10 28.22
C TYR A 167 -9.62 7.36 26.73
N LEU A 168 -8.65 8.01 26.07
CA LEU A 168 -8.72 8.27 24.65
C LEU A 168 -8.70 6.98 23.83
N ALA A 169 -7.90 5.99 24.21
CA ALA A 169 -7.92 4.69 23.53
C ALA A 169 -9.30 4.02 23.58
N ASP A 170 -10.01 4.12 24.71
CA ASP A 170 -11.38 3.62 24.82
C ASP A 170 -12.33 4.40 23.86
N CYS A 171 -12.21 5.73 23.74
CA CYS A 171 -12.96 6.52 22.73
C CYS A 171 -12.66 6.10 21.28
N VAL A 172 -11.39 5.90 20.92
CA VAL A 172 -10.98 5.54 19.54
C VAL A 172 -11.44 4.13 19.17
N ILE A 173 -11.53 3.22 20.15
CA ILE A 173 -12.11 1.90 19.97
C ILE A 173 -13.62 2.01 19.71
N GLU A 174 -14.35 2.78 20.52
CA GLU A 174 -15.79 3.01 20.33
C GLU A 174 -16.09 3.66 18.97
N TYR A 175 -15.30 4.65 18.56
CA TYR A 175 -15.35 5.22 17.20
C TYR A 175 -15.19 4.13 16.14
N GLY A 176 -14.16 3.30 16.26
CA GLY A 176 -13.87 2.27 15.27
C GLY A 176 -14.95 1.19 15.15
N LEU A 177 -15.68 0.88 16.22
CA LEU A 177 -16.80 -0.06 16.15
C LEU A 177 -18.01 0.53 15.38
N GLY A 178 -18.08 1.86 15.23
CA GLY A 178 -19.18 2.58 14.58
C GLY A 178 -18.84 3.26 13.26
N ASP A 179 -17.63 3.11 12.73
CA ASP A 179 -17.15 3.86 11.55
C ASP A 179 -17.51 3.23 10.20
N GLY A 180 -18.30 2.15 10.20
CA GLY A 180 -18.70 1.44 8.97
C GLY A 180 -17.74 0.34 8.51
N ALA A 181 -16.59 0.12 9.16
CA ALA A 181 -15.63 -0.92 8.78
C ALA A 181 -16.07 -2.36 9.09
N ASN A 182 -17.15 -2.53 9.87
CA ASN A 182 -17.66 -3.83 10.32
C ASN A 182 -16.63 -4.67 11.11
N GLU A 183 -15.87 -4.00 11.98
CA GLU A 183 -14.78 -4.60 12.75
C GLU A 183 -15.20 -5.79 13.61
N GLU A 184 -16.37 -5.72 14.27
CA GLU A 184 -16.88 -6.81 15.12
C GLU A 184 -17.07 -8.14 14.37
N ASN A 185 -17.28 -8.08 13.05
CA ASN A 185 -17.44 -9.25 12.18
C ASN A 185 -16.19 -9.49 11.33
N ASN A 186 -15.02 -9.08 11.83
CA ASN A 186 -13.72 -9.19 11.16
C ASN A 186 -13.74 -8.58 9.73
N TYR A 187 -14.36 -7.41 9.59
CA TYR A 187 -14.36 -6.62 8.35
C TYR A 187 -14.99 -7.34 7.15
N ALA A 188 -15.85 -8.34 7.41
CA ALA A 188 -16.48 -9.11 6.36
C ALA A 188 -17.44 -8.26 5.53
N ASN A 189 -17.50 -8.53 4.22
CA ASN A 189 -18.54 -7.99 3.35
C ASN A 189 -19.91 -8.52 3.80
N THR A 190 -20.91 -7.66 3.76
CA THR A 190 -22.28 -7.97 4.17
C THR A 190 -23.25 -8.12 3.00
N ILE A 191 -22.90 -7.53 1.85
CA ILE A 191 -23.75 -7.40 0.68
C ILE A 191 -23.05 -7.89 -0.59
N TYR A 192 -21.75 -7.62 -0.75
CA TYR A 192 -21.02 -7.94 -1.97
C TYR A 192 -20.92 -9.46 -2.23
N SER A 193 -21.17 -9.85 -3.47
CA SER A 193 -20.90 -11.19 -4.00
C SER A 193 -20.41 -11.09 -5.45
N PRO A 194 -19.39 -11.86 -5.86
CA PRO A 194 -18.91 -11.83 -7.24
C PRO A 194 -19.95 -12.44 -8.19
N VAL A 195 -20.01 -11.92 -9.42
CA VAL A 195 -20.91 -12.44 -10.48
C VAL A 195 -20.29 -13.58 -11.29
N ASN A 196 -18.95 -13.65 -11.31
CA ASN A 196 -18.19 -14.65 -12.02
C ASN A 196 -17.78 -15.80 -11.07
N GLU A 197 -17.72 -17.01 -11.61
CA GLU A 197 -17.22 -18.17 -10.86
C GLU A 197 -15.70 -18.10 -10.73
N PRO A 198 -15.10 -18.68 -9.68
CA PRO A 198 -13.65 -18.60 -9.47
C PRO A 198 -12.84 -19.21 -10.61
N LEU A 199 -11.75 -18.53 -10.98
CA LEU A 199 -10.71 -19.07 -11.86
C LEU A 199 -9.74 -19.93 -11.05
N GLU A 200 -9.45 -21.14 -11.55
CA GLU A 200 -8.38 -21.99 -11.05
C GLU A 200 -7.15 -21.82 -11.98
N PRO A 201 -6.12 -21.03 -11.61
CA PRO A 201 -5.08 -20.62 -12.56
C PRO A 201 -4.25 -21.76 -13.17
N HIS A 202 -4.21 -22.92 -12.50
CA HIS A 202 -3.54 -24.14 -12.97
C HIS A 202 -4.33 -24.89 -14.06
N ILE A 203 -5.56 -24.46 -14.35
CA ILE A 203 -6.38 -24.98 -15.44
C ILE A 203 -6.30 -23.99 -16.60
N SER A 204 -6.00 -24.51 -17.78
CA SER A 204 -5.91 -23.74 -19.02
C SER A 204 -7.25 -23.04 -19.36
N GLY A 205 -7.16 -21.77 -19.76
CA GLY A 205 -8.28 -20.93 -20.17
C GLY A 205 -8.94 -20.17 -19.00
N THR A 206 -10.18 -19.74 -19.20
CA THR A 206 -10.92 -18.88 -18.24
C THR A 206 -12.34 -19.38 -17.95
N PRO A 207 -12.50 -20.64 -17.51
CA PRO A 207 -13.83 -21.17 -17.24
C PRO A 207 -14.55 -20.31 -16.18
N GLY A 208 -15.85 -20.10 -16.38
CA GLY A 208 -16.70 -19.42 -15.38
C GLY A 208 -16.74 -17.89 -15.46
N LEU A 209 -15.98 -17.25 -16.36
CA LEU A 209 -16.07 -15.82 -16.62
C LEU A 209 -17.30 -15.52 -17.51
N LYS A 210 -18.41 -15.10 -16.89
CA LYS A 210 -19.68 -14.78 -17.56
C LYS A 210 -19.71 -13.33 -18.04
N ASP A 211 -19.19 -12.42 -17.22
CA ASP A 211 -19.07 -11.00 -17.52
C ASP A 211 -17.59 -10.58 -17.53
N PRO A 212 -17.00 -10.30 -18.71
CA PRO A 212 -15.58 -9.97 -18.84
C PRO A 212 -15.21 -8.58 -18.32
N ASN A 213 -16.20 -7.74 -18.01
CA ASN A 213 -15.95 -6.45 -17.36
C ASN A 213 -15.84 -6.58 -15.84
N ARG A 214 -16.26 -7.71 -15.27
CA ARG A 214 -16.42 -7.89 -13.83
C ARG A 214 -15.35 -8.79 -13.24
N TRP A 215 -15.00 -8.54 -11.99
CA TRP A 215 -13.98 -9.28 -11.26
C TRP A 215 -14.32 -10.77 -11.19
N GLN A 216 -13.27 -11.59 -11.27
CA GLN A 216 -13.35 -13.02 -11.11
C GLN A 216 -12.47 -13.41 -9.92
N PRO A 217 -13.03 -14.05 -8.88
CA PRO A 217 -12.23 -14.52 -7.76
C PRO A 217 -11.25 -15.60 -8.24
N LEU A 218 -10.13 -15.77 -7.53
CA LEU A 218 -9.19 -16.86 -7.79
C LEU A 218 -9.39 -17.97 -6.75
N LYS A 219 -9.23 -19.21 -7.20
CA LYS A 219 -9.18 -20.40 -6.35
C LYS A 219 -7.85 -21.10 -6.57
N LEU A 220 -6.99 -21.04 -5.56
CA LEU A 220 -5.63 -21.58 -5.61
C LEU A 220 -5.58 -22.98 -5.00
N LEU A 221 -4.55 -23.76 -5.33
CA LEU A 221 -4.32 -25.05 -4.69
C LEU A 221 -3.94 -24.87 -3.21
N VAL A 222 -3.08 -23.89 -2.97
CA VAL A 222 -2.70 -23.37 -1.65
C VAL A 222 -2.72 -21.85 -1.76
N ALA A 223 -3.35 -21.17 -0.82
CA ALA A 223 -3.32 -19.71 -0.74
C ALA A 223 -2.52 -19.27 0.48
N ILE A 224 -1.53 -18.43 0.22
CA ILE A 224 -0.74 -17.74 1.23
C ILE A 224 -0.91 -16.26 0.92
N ASP A 225 -1.33 -15.46 1.88
CA ASP A 225 -1.49 -14.03 1.67
C ASP A 225 -0.14 -13.33 1.50
N GLN A 226 -0.20 -12.04 1.18
CA GLN A 226 0.98 -11.22 0.91
C GLN A 226 1.98 -11.22 2.08
N SER A 227 1.47 -11.28 3.31
CA SER A 227 2.22 -11.32 4.59
C SER A 227 2.71 -12.72 4.98
N GLY A 228 2.48 -13.74 4.15
CA GLY A 228 2.97 -15.10 4.42
C GLY A 228 2.05 -16.00 5.25
N ASN A 229 0.80 -15.59 5.52
CA ASN A 229 -0.16 -16.39 6.28
C ASN A 229 -0.95 -17.34 5.37
N MET A 230 -1.17 -18.57 5.83
CA MET A 230 -2.09 -19.49 5.15
C MET A 230 -3.53 -18.98 5.27
N VAL A 231 -4.23 -18.85 4.15
CA VAL A 231 -5.61 -18.36 4.09
C VAL A 231 -6.53 -19.34 3.36
N ALA A 232 -7.83 -19.05 3.34
CA ALA A 232 -8.77 -19.81 2.53
C ALA A 232 -8.31 -19.80 1.06
N ASN A 233 -8.37 -20.97 0.42
CA ASN A 233 -7.89 -21.14 -0.95
C ASN A 233 -8.72 -20.42 -2.01
N GLN A 234 -9.88 -19.90 -1.62
CA GLN A 234 -10.71 -18.96 -2.36
C GLN A 234 -11.06 -17.79 -1.42
N PRO A 235 -10.15 -16.82 -1.25
CA PRO A 235 -10.40 -15.68 -0.37
C PRO A 235 -11.57 -14.83 -0.88
N ALA A 236 -12.36 -14.30 0.05
CA ALA A 236 -13.39 -13.32 -0.28
C ALA A 236 -12.76 -11.99 -0.73
N PHE A 237 -13.55 -11.14 -1.39
CA PHE A 237 -13.11 -9.79 -1.74
C PHE A 237 -12.76 -9.03 -0.46
N VAL A 238 -11.50 -8.61 -0.30
CA VAL A 238 -11.08 -7.81 0.87
C VAL A 238 -11.61 -6.39 0.75
N GLY A 239 -12.58 -6.02 1.60
CA GLY A 239 -13.08 -4.64 1.74
C GLY A 239 -13.95 -4.14 0.58
N ALA A 240 -14.76 -4.98 -0.07
CA ALA A 240 -15.59 -4.53 -1.20
C ALA A 240 -16.49 -3.35 -0.83
N GLU A 241 -16.92 -3.27 0.42
CA GLU A 241 -17.83 -2.24 0.94
C GLU A 241 -17.11 -1.05 1.60
N TRP A 242 -15.77 -0.95 1.46
CA TRP A 242 -14.98 0.03 2.22
C TRP A 242 -15.28 1.50 1.91
N GLY A 243 -15.98 1.79 0.81
CA GLY A 243 -16.50 3.13 0.52
C GLY A 243 -17.51 3.65 1.58
N GLN A 244 -18.04 2.75 2.42
CA GLN A 244 -18.93 3.09 3.53
C GLN A 244 -18.18 3.50 4.82
N VAL A 245 -16.85 3.35 4.86
CA VAL A 245 -16.05 3.68 6.03
C VAL A 245 -15.91 5.19 6.16
N VAL A 246 -16.06 5.72 7.38
CA VAL A 246 -15.96 7.15 7.64
C VAL A 246 -14.55 7.66 7.31
N PRO A 247 -14.43 8.68 6.44
CA PRO A 247 -13.13 9.24 6.07
C PRO A 247 -12.57 10.20 7.13
N PHE A 248 -11.29 10.53 7.00
CA PHE A 248 -10.59 11.56 7.76
C PHE A 248 -10.94 12.96 7.26
N ALA A 249 -10.68 13.24 5.98
CA ALA A 249 -10.73 14.59 5.39
C ALA A 249 -11.60 14.71 4.14
N LEU A 250 -12.06 13.59 3.56
CA LEU A 250 -12.91 13.63 2.36
C LEU A 250 -14.22 14.39 2.62
N PRO A 251 -14.54 15.43 1.84
CA PRO A 251 -15.72 16.24 2.11
C PRO A 251 -17.00 15.52 1.66
N PRO A 252 -18.15 15.75 2.32
CA PRO A 252 -19.40 15.04 1.98
C PRO A 252 -19.88 15.20 0.54
N ASP A 253 -19.57 16.33 -0.12
CA ASP A 253 -19.94 16.61 -1.51
C ASP A 253 -19.01 15.94 -2.54
N ALA A 254 -17.91 15.31 -2.12
CA ALA A 254 -17.09 14.46 -2.97
C ALA A 254 -17.71 13.06 -3.19
N PHE A 255 -18.72 12.67 -2.41
CA PHE A 255 -19.36 11.36 -2.51
C PHE A 255 -20.52 11.35 -3.50
N SER A 256 -20.49 10.37 -4.41
CA SER A 256 -21.63 9.98 -5.23
C SER A 256 -22.24 8.69 -4.69
N THR A 257 -23.57 8.62 -4.68
CA THR A 257 -24.31 7.40 -4.32
C THR A 257 -24.82 6.73 -5.58
N PHE A 258 -24.43 5.48 -5.77
CA PHE A 258 -24.89 4.63 -6.86
C PHE A 258 -25.73 3.46 -6.31
N GLU A 259 -26.69 2.98 -7.09
CA GLU A 259 -27.53 1.85 -6.70
C GLU A 259 -27.20 0.61 -7.55
N ARG A 260 -26.96 -0.54 -6.92
CA ARG A 260 -26.91 -1.85 -7.58
C ARG A 260 -27.66 -2.87 -6.73
N ASP A 261 -28.62 -3.54 -7.35
CA ASP A 261 -29.46 -4.58 -6.72
C ASP A 261 -30.17 -4.11 -5.44
N GLY A 262 -30.66 -2.86 -5.42
CA GLY A 262 -31.33 -2.25 -4.28
C GLY A 262 -30.41 -1.90 -3.11
N THR A 263 -29.09 -1.87 -3.34
CA THR A 263 -28.07 -1.45 -2.37
C THR A 263 -27.36 -0.19 -2.85
N ASP A 264 -27.17 0.76 -1.93
CA ASP A 264 -26.40 1.97 -2.14
C ASP A 264 -24.89 1.73 -2.01
N TRP A 265 -24.13 2.24 -2.96
CA TRP A 265 -22.67 2.21 -3.03
C TRP A 265 -22.16 3.65 -2.99
N LEU A 266 -21.34 3.95 -1.99
CA LEU A 266 -20.68 5.24 -1.88
C LEU A 266 -19.36 5.22 -2.63
N VAL A 267 -19.20 6.17 -3.55
CA VAL A 267 -18.01 6.34 -4.37
C VAL A 267 -17.53 7.77 -4.21
N CYS A 268 -16.38 7.92 -3.53
CA CYS A 268 -15.75 9.23 -3.35
C CYS A 268 -14.94 9.60 -4.59
N HIS A 269 -14.98 10.88 -4.98
CA HIS A 269 -14.22 11.45 -6.09
C HIS A 269 -14.30 10.59 -7.37
N ASP A 270 -15.52 10.19 -7.76
CA ASP A 270 -15.75 9.24 -8.85
C ASP A 270 -15.02 9.63 -10.15
N PRO A 271 -14.03 8.84 -10.62
CA PRO A 271 -13.28 9.12 -11.84
C PRO A 271 -14.07 8.76 -13.12
N GLY A 272 -15.25 8.13 -12.98
CA GLY A 272 -15.99 7.52 -14.06
C GLY A 272 -15.53 6.09 -14.37
N PRO A 273 -16.25 5.39 -15.27
CA PRO A 273 -16.00 3.99 -15.55
C PRO A 273 -14.64 3.74 -16.23
N PRO A 274 -14.03 2.57 -15.99
CA PRO A 274 -12.87 2.12 -16.76
C PRO A 274 -13.27 1.75 -18.20
N ALA A 275 -12.27 1.40 -19.02
CA ALA A 275 -12.53 0.88 -20.36
C ALA A 275 -13.24 -0.48 -20.26
N TYR A 276 -14.48 -0.57 -20.75
CA TYR A 276 -15.21 -1.84 -20.81
C TYR A 276 -15.07 -2.50 -22.18
N LEU A 277 -15.09 -3.83 -22.20
CA LEU A 277 -15.17 -4.65 -23.41
C LEU A 277 -16.58 -4.64 -24.01
N ARG A 278 -17.60 -4.61 -23.15
CA ARG A 278 -19.03 -4.65 -23.52
C ARG A 278 -19.82 -3.56 -22.81
N GLY A 279 -20.96 -3.20 -23.37
CA GLY A 279 -21.95 -2.31 -22.75
C GLY A 279 -22.07 -0.94 -23.41
N PRO A 280 -22.99 -0.10 -22.91
CA PRO A 280 -23.09 1.29 -23.36
C PRO A 280 -21.79 2.03 -23.06
N ASP A 281 -21.34 2.85 -24.01
CA ASP A 281 -20.10 3.64 -23.91
C ASP A 281 -18.82 2.80 -23.70
N ALA A 282 -18.86 1.51 -24.04
CA ALA A 282 -17.71 0.63 -24.00
C ALA A 282 -16.59 1.12 -24.92
N LEU A 283 -15.35 0.90 -24.47
CA LEU A 283 -14.13 1.21 -25.21
C LEU A 283 -13.36 -0.10 -25.44
N PRO A 284 -13.86 -1.02 -26.29
CA PRO A 284 -13.31 -2.36 -26.43
C PRO A 284 -11.85 -2.36 -26.90
N GLU A 285 -11.47 -1.43 -27.79
CA GLU A 285 -10.08 -1.30 -28.23
C GLU A 285 -9.15 -0.86 -27.10
N GLU A 286 -9.64 -0.02 -26.19
CA GLU A 286 -8.85 0.35 -25.01
C GLU A 286 -8.83 -0.77 -23.99
N TYR A 287 -9.94 -1.49 -23.76
CA TYR A 287 -9.94 -2.68 -22.90
C TYR A 287 -8.91 -3.71 -23.38
N LYS A 288 -8.91 -4.00 -24.68
CA LYS A 288 -8.01 -4.99 -25.31
C LYS A 288 -6.55 -4.57 -25.16
N TRP A 289 -6.22 -3.32 -25.49
CA TRP A 289 -4.85 -2.81 -25.35
C TRP A 289 -4.39 -2.78 -23.90
N ASN A 290 -5.19 -2.21 -22.98
CA ASN A 290 -4.84 -2.08 -21.57
C ASN A 290 -4.42 -3.42 -20.95
N HIS A 291 -5.12 -4.50 -21.27
CA HIS A 291 -4.78 -5.83 -20.76
C HIS A 291 -3.69 -6.52 -21.57
N SER A 292 -3.61 -6.31 -22.88
CA SER A 292 -2.59 -6.95 -23.72
C SER A 292 -1.19 -6.43 -23.38
N VAL A 293 -1.04 -5.12 -23.13
CA VAL A 293 0.23 -4.50 -22.67
C VAL A 293 0.82 -5.23 -21.48
N VAL A 294 -0.01 -5.55 -20.48
CA VAL A 294 0.41 -6.30 -19.28
C VAL A 294 0.99 -7.66 -19.66
N ALA A 295 0.40 -8.33 -20.65
CA ALA A 295 0.81 -9.65 -21.06
C ALA A 295 2.23 -9.64 -21.66
N TYR A 296 2.54 -8.71 -22.55
CA TYR A 296 3.85 -8.66 -23.19
C TYR A 296 4.89 -7.79 -22.48
N TRP A 297 4.53 -6.93 -21.53
CA TRP A 297 5.51 -6.38 -20.57
C TRP A 297 6.14 -7.47 -19.70
N SER A 298 5.50 -8.63 -19.56
CA SER A 298 6.12 -9.79 -18.92
C SER A 298 7.34 -10.33 -19.68
N SER A 299 7.53 -9.94 -20.95
CA SER A 299 8.75 -10.26 -21.71
C SER A 299 9.99 -9.53 -21.21
N HIS A 300 9.82 -8.47 -20.43
CA HIS A 300 10.92 -7.68 -19.86
C HIS A 300 11.57 -8.35 -18.64
N LEU A 301 11.02 -9.44 -18.12
CA LEU A 301 11.41 -10.05 -16.85
C LEU A 301 12.68 -10.92 -16.94
N ASP A 302 13.28 -11.09 -18.13
CA ASP A 302 14.49 -11.89 -18.30
C ASP A 302 15.75 -11.04 -18.17
N PRO A 303 16.60 -11.24 -17.15
CA PRO A 303 17.85 -10.48 -17.00
C PRO A 303 18.89 -10.80 -18.08
N SER A 304 18.68 -11.85 -18.88
CA SER A 304 19.62 -12.32 -19.91
C SER A 304 19.28 -11.87 -21.33
N ASP A 305 18.24 -11.04 -21.51
CA ASP A 305 17.79 -10.55 -22.82
C ASP A 305 18.77 -9.56 -23.50
N GLY A 306 19.78 -9.11 -22.76
CA GLY A 306 20.85 -8.25 -23.25
C GLY A 306 20.55 -6.76 -23.20
N VAL A 307 19.40 -6.34 -22.65
CA VAL A 307 19.04 -4.92 -22.51
C VAL A 307 19.38 -4.41 -21.12
N MET A 308 20.09 -3.28 -21.11
CA MET A 308 20.49 -2.57 -19.91
C MET A 308 19.77 -1.23 -19.85
N TRP A 309 19.26 -0.85 -18.67
CA TRP A 309 18.66 0.45 -18.41
C TRP A 309 19.50 1.24 -17.42
N ASP A 310 19.60 2.54 -17.66
CA ASP A 310 20.02 3.49 -16.64
C ASP A 310 18.82 3.79 -15.76
N ILE A 311 18.83 3.27 -14.53
CA ILE A 311 17.75 3.44 -13.55
C ILE A 311 18.03 4.57 -12.55
N SER A 312 19.04 5.41 -12.81
CA SER A 312 19.35 6.56 -11.97
C SER A 312 18.24 7.61 -12.06
N PRO A 313 18.13 8.52 -11.06
CA PRO A 313 17.23 9.66 -11.17
C PRO A 313 17.57 10.59 -12.33
N GLY A 314 18.78 10.49 -12.90
CA GLY A 314 19.17 11.20 -14.11
C GLY A 314 18.42 10.78 -15.37
N SER A 315 17.92 9.54 -15.39
CA SER A 315 17.28 8.92 -16.56
C SER A 315 15.80 8.57 -16.34
N ILE A 316 15.42 8.18 -15.12
CA ILE A 316 14.05 7.77 -14.76
C ILE A 316 13.39 8.79 -13.81
N GLY A 317 12.09 8.99 -13.95
CA GLY A 317 11.29 9.94 -13.16
C GLY A 317 11.11 11.31 -13.83
N ASN A 318 10.69 12.29 -13.03
CA ASN A 318 10.30 13.62 -13.52
C ASN A 318 9.21 13.56 -14.60
N THR A 319 8.22 12.68 -14.37
CA THR A 319 7.16 12.34 -15.31
C THR A 319 6.31 13.55 -15.70
N THR A 320 5.78 13.55 -16.93
CA THR A 320 4.90 14.62 -17.42
C THR A 320 3.53 14.64 -16.74
N ASP A 321 2.69 15.63 -17.10
CA ASP A 321 1.31 15.69 -16.64
C ASP A 321 0.56 14.36 -16.89
N LEU A 322 -0.18 13.91 -15.87
CA LEU A 322 -0.94 12.67 -15.94
C LEU A 322 -2.09 12.77 -16.94
N PRO A 323 -2.32 11.72 -17.78
CA PRO A 323 -3.42 11.70 -18.74
C PRO A 323 -4.80 11.88 -18.09
N LYS A 324 -5.70 12.56 -18.80
CA LYS A 324 -7.06 12.85 -18.31
C LYS A 324 -8.14 11.96 -18.92
N THR A 325 -7.82 11.25 -20.00
CA THR A 325 -8.75 10.38 -20.73
C THR A 325 -8.12 9.00 -20.93
N ILE A 326 -8.97 7.98 -21.07
CA ILE A 326 -8.51 6.60 -21.30
C ILE A 326 -7.69 6.47 -22.60
N PRO A 327 -8.08 7.05 -23.75
CA PRO A 327 -7.27 6.91 -24.97
C PRO A 327 -5.87 7.55 -24.87
N ALA A 328 -5.73 8.62 -24.07
CA ALA A 328 -4.44 9.29 -23.87
C ALA A 328 -3.43 8.45 -23.06
N LEU A 329 -3.85 7.32 -22.47
CA LEU A 329 -2.93 6.40 -21.81
C LEU A 329 -1.94 5.78 -22.80
N ARG A 330 -2.33 5.57 -24.06
CA ARG A 330 -1.46 5.02 -25.12
C ARG A 330 -0.26 5.90 -25.44
N ASP A 331 -0.42 7.21 -25.31
CA ASP A 331 0.66 8.17 -25.54
C ASP A 331 1.57 8.32 -24.31
N PHE A 332 1.10 7.89 -23.14
CA PHE A 332 1.81 8.05 -21.87
C PHE A 332 2.70 6.86 -21.54
N TYR A 333 2.19 5.64 -21.74
CA TYR A 333 2.94 4.41 -21.54
C TYR A 333 3.65 3.98 -22.81
N ASP A 334 4.91 3.61 -22.71
CA ASP A 334 5.60 2.96 -23.83
C ASP A 334 5.07 1.52 -23.95
N GLU A 335 4.33 1.29 -25.03
CA GLU A 335 3.67 0.01 -25.27
C GLU A 335 4.67 -1.14 -25.26
N LEU A 336 5.79 -1.03 -25.99
CA LEU A 336 6.68 -2.16 -26.23
C LEU A 336 7.91 -2.16 -25.34
N GLU A 337 8.51 -1.01 -25.04
CA GLU A 337 9.73 -0.95 -24.23
C GLU A 337 9.45 -0.84 -22.73
N GLY A 338 8.19 -0.59 -22.36
CA GLY A 338 7.78 -0.47 -20.97
C GLY A 338 8.11 0.88 -20.33
N GLY A 339 7.48 1.13 -19.19
CA GLY A 339 7.60 2.42 -18.52
C GLY A 339 6.81 3.53 -19.21
N VAL A 340 7.31 4.76 -19.08
CA VAL A 340 6.68 6.00 -19.56
C VAL A 340 7.75 6.91 -20.17
N SER A 341 7.33 7.99 -20.84
CA SER A 341 8.25 9.03 -21.34
C SER A 341 8.80 9.89 -20.20
N ASP A 342 9.77 9.34 -19.48
CA ASP A 342 10.49 10.02 -18.40
C ASP A 342 11.47 11.07 -18.93
N ARG A 343 11.70 12.11 -18.11
CA ARG A 343 12.66 13.17 -18.41
C ARG A 343 13.94 13.05 -17.57
N GLY A 344 13.85 12.37 -16.44
CA GLY A 344 14.87 12.36 -15.42
C GLY A 344 15.12 13.76 -14.81
N HIS A 345 16.01 13.78 -13.82
CA HIS A 345 16.52 14.96 -13.16
C HIS A 345 17.99 15.10 -13.54
N GLU A 346 18.35 16.09 -14.36
CA GLU A 346 19.75 16.24 -14.81
C GLU A 346 20.73 16.51 -13.64
N THR A 347 20.28 17.15 -12.56
CA THR A 347 21.12 17.58 -11.44
C THR A 347 20.40 17.41 -10.11
N ASN A 348 21.11 16.92 -9.09
CA ASN A 348 20.62 16.90 -7.72
C ASN A 348 20.67 18.34 -7.14
N PRO A 349 19.53 18.92 -6.74
CA PRO A 349 19.49 20.32 -6.28
C PRO A 349 20.17 20.56 -4.93
N HIS A 350 20.41 19.51 -4.14
CA HIS A 350 21.08 19.62 -2.83
C HIS A 350 22.61 19.58 -2.96
N THR A 351 23.14 18.81 -3.90
CA THR A 351 24.58 18.67 -4.11
C THR A 351 25.11 19.60 -5.21
N GLY A 352 24.27 19.94 -6.20
CA GLY A 352 24.65 20.68 -7.41
C GLY A 352 25.35 19.83 -8.47
N GLU A 353 25.48 18.52 -8.25
CA GLU A 353 26.13 17.57 -9.16
C GLU A 353 25.08 16.79 -9.98
N PRO A 354 25.44 16.31 -11.19
CA PRO A 354 24.56 15.42 -11.95
C PRO A 354 24.33 14.09 -11.22
N TYR A 355 23.17 13.45 -11.44
CA TYR A 355 22.97 12.07 -10.98
C TYR A 355 23.83 11.14 -11.84
N GLU A 356 24.61 10.28 -11.18
CA GLU A 356 25.47 9.32 -11.87
C GLU A 356 24.65 8.19 -12.49
N PRO A 357 24.98 7.72 -13.71
CA PRO A 357 24.28 6.60 -14.35
C PRO A 357 24.32 5.33 -13.50
N ASN A 358 23.19 4.64 -13.41
CA ASN A 358 23.00 3.39 -12.67
C ASN A 358 22.51 2.31 -13.63
N MET A 359 23.45 1.63 -14.29
CA MET A 359 23.14 0.65 -15.35
C MET A 359 22.85 -0.74 -14.77
N VAL A 360 21.65 -1.26 -15.02
CA VAL A 360 21.24 -2.62 -14.62
C VAL A 360 20.54 -3.37 -15.76
N PRO A 361 20.56 -4.72 -15.80
CA PRO A 361 19.72 -5.48 -16.73
C PRO A 361 18.24 -5.14 -16.52
N ARG A 362 17.48 -4.92 -17.59
CA ARG A 362 16.06 -4.53 -17.41
C ARG A 362 15.26 -5.60 -16.67
N GLY A 363 15.55 -6.88 -16.91
CA GLY A 363 14.89 -7.97 -16.19
C GLY A 363 15.20 -8.01 -14.70
N ASP A 364 16.37 -7.56 -14.26
CA ASP A 364 16.63 -7.38 -12.83
C ASP A 364 15.83 -6.21 -12.28
N TYR A 365 15.84 -5.05 -12.94
CA TYR A 365 15.06 -3.89 -12.50
C TYR A 365 13.57 -4.19 -12.41
N THR A 366 12.96 -4.77 -13.44
CA THR A 366 11.51 -4.98 -13.47
C THR A 366 11.05 -6.00 -12.43
N ARG A 367 11.85 -7.06 -12.16
CA ARG A 367 11.54 -8.06 -11.12
C ARG A 367 11.73 -7.49 -9.72
N VAL A 368 12.85 -6.78 -9.48
CA VAL A 368 13.11 -6.08 -8.21
C VAL A 368 12.00 -5.07 -7.93
N LEU A 369 11.63 -4.26 -8.93
CA LEU A 369 10.59 -3.26 -8.78
C LEU A 369 9.23 -3.90 -8.49
N ALA A 370 8.89 -4.98 -9.19
CA ALA A 370 7.67 -5.73 -8.96
C ALA A 370 7.59 -6.30 -7.53
N GLU A 371 8.68 -6.84 -6.99
CA GLU A 371 8.68 -7.44 -5.65
C GLU A 371 8.81 -6.41 -4.52
N PHE A 372 9.64 -5.37 -4.67
CA PHE A 372 9.80 -4.29 -3.70
C PHE A 372 8.46 -3.61 -3.41
N TRP A 373 7.74 -3.22 -4.46
CA TRP A 373 6.43 -2.59 -4.34
C TRP A 373 5.27 -3.60 -4.27
N ALA A 374 5.52 -4.90 -4.35
CA ALA A 374 4.54 -5.92 -3.98
C ALA A 374 4.48 -6.18 -2.50
N ASP A 375 5.35 -5.56 -1.70
CA ASP A 375 5.18 -5.52 -0.26
C ASP A 375 5.10 -6.96 0.28
N GLY A 376 6.14 -7.77 0.06
CA GLY A 376 6.19 -9.21 0.31
C GLY A 376 5.94 -9.69 1.76
N PRO A 377 6.31 -10.94 2.12
CA PRO A 377 5.87 -11.61 3.35
C PRO A 377 6.37 -11.01 4.67
N GLN A 378 7.18 -9.95 4.63
CA GLN A 378 7.60 -9.18 5.79
C GLN A 378 7.16 -7.71 5.73
N SER A 379 6.21 -7.38 4.86
CA SER A 379 5.78 -6.01 4.61
C SER A 379 4.65 -5.54 5.53
N GLU A 380 4.58 -4.23 5.69
CA GLU A 380 3.56 -3.45 6.37
C GLU A 380 2.37 -3.11 5.45
N THR A 381 2.26 -3.77 4.28
CA THR A 381 1.34 -3.45 3.17
C THR A 381 1.56 -2.03 2.60
N PRO A 382 0.98 -1.66 1.44
CA PRO A 382 1.26 -0.37 0.81
C PRO A 382 1.12 0.87 1.71
N PRO A 383 0.07 1.01 2.55
CA PRO A 383 -0.01 2.16 3.44
C PRO A 383 1.11 2.18 4.50
N GLY A 384 1.53 1.03 5.02
CA GLY A 384 2.60 0.95 6.03
C GLY A 384 3.99 1.16 5.46
N HIS A 385 4.24 0.72 4.21
CA HIS A 385 5.52 0.97 3.52
C HIS A 385 5.84 2.48 3.46
N TRP A 386 4.84 3.34 3.22
CA TRP A 386 5.05 4.79 3.25
C TRP A 386 5.38 5.35 4.64
N PHE A 387 4.94 4.69 5.72
CA PHE A 387 5.42 5.01 7.07
C PHE A 387 6.86 4.56 7.27
N THR A 388 7.25 3.36 6.79
CA THR A 388 8.65 2.91 6.79
C THR A 388 9.55 3.88 6.02
N ILE A 389 9.11 4.39 4.86
CA ILE A 389 9.84 5.42 4.09
C ILE A 389 10.01 6.71 4.90
N VAL A 390 8.95 7.23 5.51
CA VAL A 390 9.06 8.41 6.40
C VAL A 390 10.05 8.15 7.52
N ASN A 391 9.99 6.97 8.09
CA ASN A 391 10.78 6.58 9.22
C ASN A 391 12.27 6.49 8.89
N GLU A 392 12.62 5.70 7.88
CA GLU A 392 14.00 5.30 7.60
C GLU A 392 14.67 6.20 6.56
N ALA A 393 13.94 6.62 5.51
CA ALA A 393 14.51 7.41 4.42
C ALA A 393 14.36 8.93 4.62
N VAL A 394 13.47 9.38 5.51
CA VAL A 394 13.25 10.81 5.78
C VAL A 394 13.73 11.17 7.18
N ASN A 395 13.13 10.59 8.22
CA ASN A 395 13.34 10.99 9.62
C ASN A 395 14.75 10.66 10.13
N ASP A 396 15.31 9.54 9.68
CA ASP A 396 16.65 9.09 10.08
C ASP A 396 17.76 9.73 9.21
N HIS A 397 17.39 10.47 8.15
CA HIS A 397 18.35 11.10 7.26
C HIS A 397 19.03 12.31 7.95
N PRO A 398 20.38 12.40 7.96
CA PRO A 398 21.12 13.43 8.69
C PRO A 398 20.90 14.86 8.17
N GLU A 399 20.47 15.01 6.91
CA GLU A 399 20.18 16.31 6.31
C GLU A 399 18.72 16.77 6.47
N LEU A 400 17.86 15.97 7.12
CA LEU A 400 16.49 16.41 7.40
C LEU A 400 16.50 17.65 8.30
N GLN A 401 15.72 18.66 7.91
CA GLN A 401 15.33 19.75 8.79
C GLN A 401 13.88 19.56 9.20
N ARG A 402 13.59 19.40 10.49
CA ARG A 402 12.23 19.16 10.99
C ARG A 402 11.38 20.43 10.98
N LYS A 403 11.13 21.00 9.81
CA LYS A 403 10.33 22.22 9.63
C LYS A 403 9.07 21.91 8.85
N TYR A 404 7.91 22.16 9.46
CA TYR A 404 6.64 21.97 8.76
C TYR A 404 6.56 22.90 7.54
N GLN A 405 6.33 22.31 6.37
CA GLN A 405 6.32 22.96 5.06
C GLN A 405 7.63 23.70 4.74
N GLY A 406 8.77 23.25 5.30
CA GLY A 406 10.07 23.89 5.14
C GLY A 406 10.18 25.28 5.79
N LYS A 407 9.24 25.65 6.66
CA LYS A 407 9.11 27.00 7.24
C LYS A 407 9.12 26.97 8.76
N GLY A 408 9.41 28.12 9.35
CA GLY A 408 9.33 28.32 10.79
C GLY A 408 10.54 27.78 11.56
N GLU A 409 10.36 27.66 12.87
CA GLU A 409 11.32 27.03 13.77
C GLU A 409 11.32 25.51 13.57
N GLU A 410 12.46 24.89 13.88
CA GLU A 410 12.56 23.44 13.85
C GLU A 410 11.71 22.85 14.98
N LEU A 411 10.87 21.88 14.63
CA LEU A 411 10.00 21.17 15.55
C LEU A 411 10.82 20.17 16.37
N ASP A 412 10.43 19.98 17.63
CA ASP A 412 10.98 18.88 18.40
C ASP A 412 10.60 17.51 17.76
N PRO A 413 11.38 16.45 17.99
CA PRO A 413 11.15 15.16 17.35
C PRO A 413 9.75 14.60 17.57
N LEU A 414 9.18 14.74 18.77
CA LEU A 414 7.84 14.23 19.05
C LEU A 414 6.78 15.01 18.28
N GLU A 415 6.86 16.35 18.27
CA GLU A 415 5.95 17.19 17.50
C GLU A 415 6.02 16.89 15.99
N TRP A 416 7.22 16.72 15.44
CA TRP A 416 7.42 16.33 14.05
C TRP A 416 6.72 14.99 13.75
N ASP A 417 7.01 13.96 14.55
CA ASP A 417 6.50 12.60 14.37
C ASP A 417 4.97 12.56 14.44
N VAL A 418 4.35 13.14 15.48
CA VAL A 418 2.88 13.10 15.59
C VAL A 418 2.20 13.87 14.46
N LYS A 419 2.79 14.97 13.98
CA LYS A 419 2.21 15.75 12.88
C LYS A 419 2.34 15.02 11.54
N VAL A 420 3.51 14.47 11.21
CA VAL A 420 3.69 13.75 9.93
C VAL A 420 2.82 12.50 9.89
N TYR A 421 2.78 11.72 10.98
CA TYR A 421 1.94 10.52 11.05
C TYR A 421 0.45 10.86 10.99
N PHE A 422 0.01 11.97 11.61
CA PHE A 422 -1.38 12.38 11.56
C PHE A 422 -1.85 12.67 10.13
N VAL A 423 -1.08 13.47 9.37
CA VAL A 423 -1.44 13.80 7.98
C VAL A 423 -1.29 12.58 7.07
N LEU A 424 -0.18 11.85 7.18
CA LEU A 424 0.07 10.67 6.36
C LEU A 424 -0.96 9.58 6.62
N GLY A 425 -1.22 9.25 7.89
CA GLY A 425 -2.21 8.28 8.32
C GLY A 425 -3.60 8.62 7.81
N GLY A 426 -4.04 9.87 7.99
CA GLY A 426 -5.32 10.34 7.47
C GLY A 426 -5.42 10.25 5.94
N GLY A 427 -4.36 10.66 5.23
CA GLY A 427 -4.31 10.59 3.76
C GLY A 427 -4.34 9.17 3.22
N VAL A 428 -3.61 8.23 3.81
CA VAL A 428 -3.67 6.82 3.37
C VAL A 428 -4.99 6.17 3.77
N HIS A 429 -5.61 6.52 4.89
CA HIS A 429 -6.96 6.06 5.23
C HIS A 429 -7.99 6.52 4.19
N ASP A 430 -7.95 7.79 3.79
CA ASP A 430 -8.84 8.33 2.76
C ASP A 430 -8.57 7.74 1.37
N ALA A 431 -7.32 7.42 1.06
CA ALA A 431 -6.95 6.65 -0.12
C ALA A 431 -7.57 5.25 -0.12
N ALA A 432 -7.63 4.57 1.04
CA ALA A 432 -8.32 3.28 1.16
C ALA A 432 -9.82 3.42 0.92
N VAL A 433 -10.50 4.37 1.59
CA VAL A 433 -11.94 4.64 1.42
C VAL A 433 -12.28 4.90 -0.05
N THR A 434 -11.50 5.77 -0.70
CA THR A 434 -11.71 6.14 -2.11
C THR A 434 -11.46 4.96 -3.05
N ALA A 435 -10.29 4.32 -2.97
CA ALA A 435 -9.91 3.27 -3.90
C ALA A 435 -10.80 2.03 -3.74
N TRP A 436 -11.13 1.60 -2.51
CA TRP A 436 -11.98 0.43 -2.30
C TRP A 436 -13.47 0.71 -2.54
N GLY A 437 -13.97 1.91 -2.30
CA GLY A 437 -15.32 2.29 -2.74
C GLY A 437 -15.48 2.15 -4.26
N ILE A 438 -14.47 2.60 -5.01
CA ILE A 438 -14.41 2.49 -6.49
C ILE A 438 -14.26 1.05 -6.93
N LYS A 439 -13.37 0.27 -6.30
CA LYS A 439 -13.21 -1.17 -6.58
C LYS A 439 -14.49 -1.95 -6.31
N GLY A 440 -15.19 -1.64 -5.22
CA GLY A 440 -16.46 -2.27 -4.87
C GLY A 440 -17.56 -1.97 -5.88
N TRP A 441 -17.69 -0.70 -6.28
CA TRP A 441 -18.70 -0.27 -7.25
C TRP A 441 -18.43 -0.81 -8.65
N TYR A 442 -17.28 -0.48 -9.24
CA TYR A 442 -16.96 -0.86 -10.62
C TYR A 442 -16.66 -2.34 -10.76
N ASP A 443 -16.15 -2.98 -9.70
CA ASP A 443 -15.90 -4.42 -9.61
C ASP A 443 -15.18 -4.95 -10.85
N TYR A 444 -14.15 -4.22 -11.30
CA TYR A 444 -13.50 -4.43 -12.59
C TYR A 444 -12.57 -5.65 -12.58
N VAL A 445 -12.50 -6.31 -13.74
CA VAL A 445 -11.69 -7.51 -14.00
C VAL A 445 -10.18 -7.29 -13.76
N ARG A 446 -9.44 -8.39 -13.52
CA ARG A 446 -7.97 -8.41 -13.39
C ARG A 446 -7.31 -8.94 -14.68
N PRO A 447 -6.03 -8.60 -14.96
CA PRO A 447 -5.34 -9.04 -16.16
C PRO A 447 -5.38 -10.55 -16.43
N ILE A 448 -5.12 -11.40 -15.43
CA ILE A 448 -5.13 -12.85 -15.63
C ILE A 448 -6.46 -13.35 -16.23
N SER A 449 -7.60 -12.84 -15.75
CA SER A 449 -8.91 -13.23 -16.27
C SER A 449 -9.18 -12.60 -17.64
N ALA A 450 -8.86 -11.32 -17.83
CA ALA A 450 -9.11 -10.62 -19.09
C ALA A 450 -8.26 -11.17 -20.24
N ILE A 451 -6.96 -11.37 -20.02
CA ILE A 451 -6.00 -11.90 -21.02
C ILE A 451 -6.41 -13.30 -21.44
N ARG A 452 -6.61 -14.21 -20.48
CA ARG A 452 -7.01 -15.59 -20.78
C ARG A 452 -8.40 -15.63 -21.43
N TYR A 453 -9.31 -14.72 -21.08
CA TYR A 453 -10.63 -14.65 -21.70
C TYR A 453 -10.52 -14.31 -23.19
N MET A 454 -9.84 -13.20 -23.50
CA MET A 454 -9.62 -12.75 -24.87
C MET A 454 -8.88 -13.83 -25.68
N ALA A 455 -7.84 -14.45 -25.11
CA ALA A 455 -7.08 -15.52 -25.75
C ALA A 455 -7.91 -16.76 -26.07
N SER A 456 -8.82 -17.15 -25.17
CA SER A 456 -9.69 -18.32 -25.37
C SER A 456 -10.64 -18.16 -26.55
N LEU A 457 -11.03 -16.92 -26.86
CA LEU A 457 -11.86 -16.57 -28.02
C LEU A 457 -11.06 -16.59 -29.32
N GLY A 458 -9.79 -16.18 -29.27
CA GLY A 458 -8.87 -16.13 -30.41
C GLY A 458 -8.30 -14.73 -30.60
N GLN A 459 -8.00 -14.34 -31.85
CA GLN A 459 -7.39 -13.05 -32.16
C GLN A 459 -8.37 -12.04 -32.75
N SER A 460 -8.13 -10.74 -32.57
CA SER A 460 -9.02 -9.66 -33.07
C SER A 460 -8.38 -8.69 -34.07
N THR A 461 -7.23 -9.04 -34.64
CA THR A 461 -6.47 -8.15 -35.55
C THR A 461 -6.82 -8.34 -37.02
N ASP A 462 -7.02 -9.57 -37.48
CA ASP A 462 -7.20 -9.89 -38.90
C ASP A 462 -8.33 -10.90 -39.13
N GLU A 463 -9.41 -10.48 -39.78
CA GLU A 463 -10.58 -11.33 -40.09
C GLU A 463 -10.27 -12.51 -41.01
N ASP A 464 -9.17 -12.44 -41.78
CA ASP A 464 -8.77 -13.49 -42.72
C ASP A 464 -7.86 -14.55 -42.07
N LEU A 465 -7.38 -14.32 -40.84
CA LEU A 465 -6.58 -15.29 -40.09
C LEU A 465 -7.47 -16.26 -39.27
N PRO A 466 -6.96 -17.48 -38.99
CA PRO A 466 -7.66 -18.42 -38.12
C PRO A 466 -8.05 -17.83 -36.77
N ARG A 467 -9.12 -18.38 -36.19
CA ARG A 467 -9.61 -18.04 -34.84
C ARG A 467 -9.83 -16.53 -34.64
N TYR A 468 -10.30 -15.82 -35.67
CA TYR A 468 -10.76 -14.45 -35.49
C TYR A 468 -11.99 -14.37 -34.59
N HIS A 469 -11.99 -13.41 -33.66
CA HIS A 469 -13.12 -13.02 -32.82
C HIS A 469 -13.00 -11.53 -32.47
N GLU A 470 -14.10 -10.77 -32.52
CA GLU A 470 -14.08 -9.31 -32.28
C GLU A 470 -13.57 -8.93 -30.87
N GLU A 471 -13.92 -9.75 -29.88
CA GLU A 471 -13.45 -9.66 -28.49
C GLU A 471 -12.15 -10.46 -28.21
N GLY A 472 -11.53 -11.00 -29.25
CA GLY A 472 -10.25 -11.71 -29.14
C GLY A 472 -9.09 -10.78 -28.77
N ILE A 473 -7.95 -11.36 -28.42
CA ILE A 473 -6.74 -10.60 -28.09
C ILE A 473 -6.08 -10.09 -29.38
N PRO A 474 -5.61 -8.83 -29.44
CA PRO A 474 -4.90 -8.33 -30.62
C PRO A 474 -3.55 -9.06 -30.80
N LEU A 475 -3.23 -9.40 -32.05
CA LEU A 475 -1.90 -9.88 -32.45
C LEU A 475 -0.90 -8.72 -32.43
N VAL A 476 0.30 -9.01 -31.95
CA VAL A 476 1.44 -8.10 -31.89
C VAL A 476 2.66 -8.91 -32.31
N GLU A 477 3.26 -8.58 -33.46
CA GLU A 477 4.40 -9.34 -34.01
C GLU A 477 5.54 -9.47 -32.99
N GLY A 478 6.01 -10.70 -32.76
CA GLY A 478 7.05 -10.99 -31.75
C GLY A 478 6.57 -11.09 -30.30
N TYR A 479 5.31 -10.76 -30.00
CA TYR A 479 4.78 -10.73 -28.64
C TYR A 479 3.49 -11.52 -28.44
N VAL A 480 2.52 -11.41 -29.36
CA VAL A 480 1.23 -12.11 -29.33
C VAL A 480 0.95 -12.66 -30.73
N GLU A 481 0.99 -13.99 -30.86
CA GLU A 481 0.94 -14.66 -32.17
C GLU A 481 0.02 -15.88 -32.14
N LEU A 482 -0.35 -16.36 -33.33
CA LEU A 482 -0.93 -17.69 -33.48
C LEU A 482 0.18 -18.75 -33.38
N VAL A 483 -0.13 -19.85 -32.69
CA VAL A 483 0.67 -21.08 -32.72
C VAL A 483 0.58 -21.66 -34.12
N LYS A 484 1.73 -21.86 -34.77
CA LYS A 484 1.81 -22.38 -36.14
C LYS A 484 2.02 -23.90 -36.14
N GLU A 485 1.75 -24.53 -37.28
CA GLU A 485 2.14 -25.93 -37.48
C GLU A 485 3.67 -26.09 -37.36
N GLY A 486 4.11 -27.06 -36.57
CA GLY A 486 5.53 -27.30 -36.27
C GLY A 486 6.13 -26.40 -35.18
N ASP A 487 5.35 -25.50 -34.59
CA ASP A 487 5.76 -24.71 -33.42
C ASP A 487 5.90 -25.62 -32.18
N ALA A 488 6.80 -25.27 -31.26
CA ALA A 488 7.04 -26.10 -30.06
C ALA A 488 5.77 -26.22 -29.19
N LEU A 489 4.91 -25.20 -29.24
CA LEU A 489 3.64 -25.15 -28.52
C LEU A 489 2.48 -25.84 -29.26
N ALA A 490 2.67 -26.29 -30.51
CA ALA A 490 1.58 -26.90 -31.31
C ALA A 490 0.96 -28.13 -30.65
N GLY A 491 1.70 -28.81 -29.76
CA GLY A 491 1.30 -30.08 -29.15
C GLY A 491 1.62 -31.28 -30.05
N GLU A 492 1.61 -32.49 -29.49
CA GLU A 492 2.02 -33.69 -30.22
C GLU A 492 1.10 -34.01 -31.40
N SER A 493 -0.17 -33.60 -31.31
CA SER A 493 -1.19 -33.81 -32.35
C SER A 493 -1.59 -32.51 -33.05
N GLY A 494 -0.88 -31.40 -32.81
CA GLY A 494 -1.26 -30.09 -33.32
C GLY A 494 -2.51 -29.51 -32.64
N GLU A 495 -2.87 -29.97 -31.44
CA GLU A 495 -4.07 -29.58 -30.71
C GLU A 495 -4.12 -28.09 -30.30
N ASN A 496 -2.97 -27.42 -30.32
CA ASN A 496 -2.85 -26.00 -30.02
C ASN A 496 -2.61 -25.13 -31.25
N VAL A 497 -2.54 -25.70 -32.46
CA VAL A 497 -2.43 -24.90 -33.69
C VAL A 497 -3.59 -23.91 -33.77
N ASP A 498 -3.30 -22.68 -34.20
CA ASP A 498 -4.21 -21.53 -34.22
C ASP A 498 -4.67 -21.00 -32.84
N LYS A 499 -4.20 -21.57 -31.72
CA LYS A 499 -4.33 -20.90 -30.42
C LYS A 499 -3.40 -19.70 -30.33
N ILE A 500 -3.65 -18.85 -29.34
CA ILE A 500 -2.79 -17.70 -29.05
C ILE A 500 -1.61 -18.13 -28.19
N LYS A 501 -0.42 -17.70 -28.58
CA LYS A 501 0.79 -17.72 -27.75
C LYS A 501 1.25 -16.31 -27.43
N ILE A 502 1.84 -16.14 -26.25
CA ILE A 502 2.40 -14.88 -25.75
C ILE A 502 3.88 -15.10 -25.45
N TYR A 503 4.73 -14.16 -25.85
CA TYR A 503 6.13 -14.13 -25.46
C TYR A 503 6.25 -13.38 -24.14
N GLY A 504 6.57 -14.09 -23.05
CA GLY A 504 6.48 -13.56 -21.70
C GLY A 504 7.11 -14.45 -20.64
N TRP A 505 7.01 -14.06 -19.37
CA TRP A 505 7.47 -14.90 -18.25
C TRP A 505 6.78 -16.25 -18.29
N ARG A 506 7.57 -17.33 -18.19
CA ARG A 506 7.07 -18.69 -18.47
C ARG A 506 6.16 -19.25 -17.38
N GLY A 507 6.08 -18.60 -16.23
CA GLY A 507 5.17 -18.98 -15.17
C GLY A 507 5.80 -19.88 -14.10
N PRO A 508 5.04 -20.16 -13.03
CA PRO A 508 5.52 -20.86 -11.85
C PRO A 508 5.88 -22.33 -12.10
N ASP A 509 5.33 -22.97 -13.15
CA ASP A 509 5.65 -24.36 -13.48
C ASP A 509 7.10 -24.56 -13.99
N HIS A 510 7.82 -23.46 -14.23
CA HIS A 510 9.24 -23.45 -14.57
C HIS A 510 10.15 -23.10 -13.38
N VAL A 511 9.60 -22.98 -12.16
CA VAL A 511 10.33 -22.67 -10.93
C VAL A 511 10.07 -23.77 -9.90
N ASP A 512 10.97 -24.75 -9.80
CA ASP A 512 10.84 -25.84 -8.81
C ASP A 512 11.28 -25.39 -7.41
N ILE A 513 12.43 -24.70 -7.34
CA ILE A 513 13.05 -24.19 -6.12
C ILE A 513 13.36 -22.70 -6.33
N PRO A 514 12.52 -21.78 -5.81
CA PRO A 514 12.68 -20.34 -6.02
C PRO A 514 14.05 -19.77 -5.65
N ALA A 515 14.78 -20.43 -4.73
CA ALA A 515 16.11 -19.98 -4.31
C ALA A 515 17.22 -20.22 -5.35
N ILE A 516 17.00 -21.05 -6.38
CA ILE A 516 18.03 -21.44 -7.36
C ILE A 516 17.52 -21.57 -8.80
N ASP A 517 16.20 -21.45 -9.03
CA ASP A 517 15.58 -21.57 -10.34
C ASP A 517 15.00 -20.23 -10.77
N SER A 518 14.99 -19.99 -12.08
CA SER A 518 14.28 -18.89 -12.72
C SER A 518 13.48 -19.40 -13.91
N ALA A 519 12.25 -18.89 -14.09
CA ALA A 519 11.40 -19.33 -15.18
C ALA A 519 11.93 -18.85 -16.53
N GLY A 520 12.55 -17.66 -16.53
CA GLY A 520 12.93 -16.90 -17.72
C GLY A 520 11.73 -16.50 -18.57
N VAL A 521 12.01 -15.93 -19.75
CA VAL A 521 10.99 -15.54 -20.73
C VAL A 521 10.96 -16.51 -21.91
N GLY A 522 9.80 -16.70 -22.52
CA GLY A 522 9.61 -17.58 -23.67
C GLY A 522 8.19 -17.54 -24.23
N TRP A 523 7.96 -18.26 -25.32
CA TRP A 523 6.61 -18.46 -25.84
C TRP A 523 5.83 -19.42 -24.94
N ILE A 524 4.68 -18.96 -24.44
CA ILE A 524 3.71 -19.76 -23.68
C ILE A 524 2.33 -19.70 -24.33
N LEU A 525 1.46 -20.67 -24.06
CA LEU A 525 0.05 -20.56 -24.42
C LEU A 525 -0.59 -19.45 -23.61
N ALA A 526 -1.34 -18.57 -24.27
CA ALA A 526 -1.99 -17.43 -23.61
C ALA A 526 -3.10 -17.87 -22.63
N ASP A 527 -3.72 -19.03 -22.89
CA ASP A 527 -4.66 -19.69 -21.99
C ASP A 527 -4.03 -20.07 -20.64
N ASP A 528 -2.70 -20.19 -20.59
CA ASP A 528 -1.91 -20.57 -19.44
C ASP A 528 -1.11 -19.39 -18.87
N TRP A 529 -1.35 -18.15 -19.32
CA TRP A 529 -0.58 -16.97 -18.87
C TRP A 529 -0.71 -16.72 -17.37
N TRP A 530 0.40 -16.38 -16.70
CA TRP A 530 0.44 -16.01 -15.28
C TRP A 530 1.04 -14.61 -15.10
N PRO A 531 0.52 -13.81 -14.15
CA PRO A 531 1.24 -12.62 -13.68
C PRO A 531 2.52 -13.03 -12.95
N TYR A 532 3.53 -12.17 -12.94
CA TYR A 532 4.78 -12.38 -12.19
C TYR A 532 4.52 -12.28 -10.68
N GLN A 533 4.12 -13.42 -10.11
CA GLN A 533 3.68 -13.59 -8.74
C GLN A 533 3.89 -15.05 -8.29
N ARG A 534 3.92 -15.29 -6.98
CA ARG A 534 3.95 -16.67 -6.44
C ARG A 534 2.65 -17.42 -6.79
N PRO A 535 2.71 -18.73 -7.04
CA PRO A 535 1.51 -19.53 -7.31
C PRO A 535 0.52 -19.58 -6.13
N THR A 536 0.99 -19.25 -4.92
CA THR A 536 0.17 -19.16 -3.71
C THR A 536 -0.46 -17.77 -3.50
N PHE A 537 -0.09 -16.76 -4.30
CA PHE A 537 -0.58 -15.39 -4.26
C PHE A 537 -0.56 -14.75 -5.66
N VAL A 538 -1.43 -15.22 -6.56
CA VAL A 538 -1.36 -14.88 -8.00
C VAL A 538 -1.88 -13.48 -8.32
N SER A 539 -2.93 -13.05 -7.63
CA SER A 539 -3.46 -11.69 -7.72
C SER A 539 -4.18 -11.37 -6.41
N PRO A 540 -4.10 -10.13 -5.92
CA PRO A 540 -4.77 -9.75 -4.68
C PRO A 540 -6.28 -10.00 -4.77
N PRO A 541 -6.92 -10.44 -3.67
CA PRO A 541 -8.32 -10.86 -3.66
C PRO A 541 -9.29 -9.68 -3.62
N PHE A 542 -9.25 -8.84 -4.66
CA PHE A 542 -10.13 -7.69 -4.88
C PHE A 542 -10.04 -7.20 -6.33
N ALA A 543 -11.08 -6.51 -6.79
CA ALA A 543 -11.20 -5.95 -8.15
C ALA A 543 -10.03 -5.02 -8.53
N GLY A 544 -9.81 -4.87 -9.85
CA GLY A 544 -8.70 -4.09 -10.42
C GLY A 544 -8.88 -2.58 -10.25
N TYR A 545 -9.96 -2.03 -10.81
CA TYR A 545 -10.14 -0.60 -10.96
C TYR A 545 -10.54 0.11 -9.65
N MET A 546 -9.73 1.00 -9.07
CA MET A 546 -8.38 1.43 -9.50
C MET A 546 -7.29 0.85 -8.59
N SER A 547 -6.03 0.95 -9.00
CA SER A 547 -4.87 0.45 -8.25
C SER A 547 -4.71 1.15 -6.90
N GLY A 548 -4.93 0.41 -5.80
CA GLY A 548 -4.75 0.94 -4.45
C GLY A 548 -3.31 1.38 -4.19
N HIS A 549 -2.31 0.66 -4.72
CA HIS A 549 -0.90 1.06 -4.63
C HIS A 549 -0.66 2.43 -5.26
N SER A 550 -1.29 2.72 -6.40
CA SER A 550 -1.16 4.01 -7.09
C SER A 550 -1.80 5.13 -6.28
N THR A 551 -2.97 4.88 -5.68
CA THR A 551 -3.68 5.86 -4.86
C THR A 551 -2.95 6.15 -3.54
N PHE A 552 -2.56 5.12 -2.79
CA PHE A 552 -1.81 5.27 -1.53
C PHE A 552 -0.50 6.02 -1.75
N SER A 553 0.27 5.58 -2.75
CA SER A 553 1.62 6.09 -2.97
C SER A 553 1.63 7.51 -3.44
N ARG A 554 0.68 7.86 -4.31
CA ARG A 554 0.57 9.24 -4.75
C ARG A 554 0.08 10.16 -3.63
N ALA A 555 -0.91 9.73 -2.84
CA ALA A 555 -1.34 10.52 -1.68
C ALA A 555 -0.18 10.76 -0.69
N ALA A 556 0.57 9.71 -0.34
CA ALA A 556 1.73 9.82 0.53
C ALA A 556 2.82 10.73 -0.05
N ALA A 557 3.18 10.57 -1.33
CA ALA A 557 4.22 11.39 -1.97
C ALA A 557 3.88 12.88 -1.98
N GLU A 558 2.62 13.24 -2.28
CA GLU A 558 2.18 14.64 -2.23
C GLU A 558 2.13 15.20 -0.80
N ILE A 559 1.70 14.39 0.17
CA ILE A 559 1.73 14.75 1.60
C ILE A 559 3.16 15.03 2.03
N LEU A 560 4.11 14.14 1.73
CA LEU A 560 5.51 14.32 2.13
C LEU A 560 6.14 15.53 1.45
N THR A 561 5.92 15.71 0.15
CA THR A 561 6.35 16.90 -0.60
C THR A 561 5.89 18.19 0.08
N ALA A 562 4.61 18.28 0.45
CA ALA A 562 4.06 19.46 1.10
C ALA A 562 4.52 19.60 2.56
N PHE A 563 4.61 18.48 3.29
CA PHE A 563 4.93 18.46 4.72
C PHE A 563 6.39 18.80 5.00
N THR A 564 7.33 18.26 4.24
CA THR A 564 8.76 18.63 4.34
C THR A 564 9.03 20.00 3.72
N GLY A 565 8.16 20.45 2.79
CA GLY A 565 8.36 21.66 2.01
C GLY A 565 9.36 21.50 0.87
N ASP A 566 9.75 20.27 0.56
CA ASP A 566 10.72 19.93 -0.48
C ASP A 566 10.21 18.69 -1.25
N PRO A 567 10.10 18.73 -2.60
CA PRO A 567 9.72 17.54 -3.36
C PRO A 567 10.78 16.43 -3.34
N PHE A 568 12.03 16.75 -3.01
CA PHE A 568 13.13 15.79 -2.98
C PHE A 568 13.21 15.06 -1.64
N PHE A 569 13.70 13.82 -1.67
CA PHE A 569 14.18 13.17 -0.44
C PHE A 569 15.28 14.02 0.20
N PRO A 570 15.46 14.01 1.54
CA PRO A 570 16.57 14.71 2.16
C PRO A 570 17.92 14.31 1.52
N GLY A 571 18.79 15.30 1.25
CA GLY A 571 20.04 15.07 0.48
C GLY A 571 19.83 14.91 -1.05
N GLY A 572 18.60 14.95 -1.52
CA GLY A 572 18.23 14.86 -2.93
C GLY A 572 18.11 13.43 -3.48
N MET A 573 18.14 12.40 -2.62
CA MET A 573 18.08 11.00 -3.06
C MET A 573 17.61 10.07 -1.94
N GLY A 574 16.60 9.24 -2.24
CA GLY A 574 16.28 8.03 -1.49
C GLY A 574 16.80 6.80 -2.21
N GLU A 575 17.22 5.78 -1.45
CA GLU A 575 17.80 4.55 -2.02
C GLU A 575 17.26 3.29 -1.34
N PHE A 576 17.23 2.18 -2.08
CA PHE A 576 17.00 0.85 -1.57
C PHE A 576 17.91 -0.16 -2.27
N VAL A 577 18.56 -1.05 -1.52
CA VAL A 577 19.47 -2.06 -2.06
C VAL A 577 18.77 -3.42 -2.11
N ALA A 578 18.58 -3.95 -3.32
CA ALA A 578 18.20 -5.33 -3.57
C ALA A 578 19.47 -6.16 -3.82
N GLU A 579 19.87 -6.93 -2.83
CA GLU A 579 21.10 -7.74 -2.87
C GLU A 579 20.97 -8.91 -3.86
N LYS A 580 22.04 -9.13 -4.64
CA LYS A 580 22.15 -10.19 -5.63
C LYS A 580 21.76 -11.55 -5.05
N ASN A 581 20.88 -12.26 -5.74
CA ASN A 581 20.40 -13.61 -5.39
C ASN A 581 19.77 -13.73 -3.99
N GLU A 582 19.56 -12.63 -3.28
CA GLU A 582 19.03 -12.63 -1.90
C GLU A 582 17.69 -11.90 -1.78
N PHE A 583 17.39 -10.96 -2.69
CA PHE A 583 16.18 -10.15 -2.60
C PHE A 583 14.92 -10.80 -3.18
N LEU A 584 14.98 -11.42 -4.37
CA LEU A 584 13.78 -11.97 -5.00
C LEU A 584 13.32 -13.25 -4.29
N VAL A 585 12.01 -13.37 -4.08
CA VAL A 585 11.39 -14.54 -3.43
C VAL A 585 10.47 -15.32 -4.36
N PHE A 586 10.23 -14.84 -5.59
CA PHE A 586 9.42 -15.56 -6.58
C PHE A 586 10.25 -16.56 -7.38
N GLU A 587 11.51 -16.21 -7.66
CA GLU A 587 12.53 -16.98 -8.36
C GLU A 587 13.93 -16.41 -8.04
N GLU A 588 15.02 -17.06 -8.50
CA GLU A 588 16.38 -16.61 -8.20
C GLU A 588 16.66 -15.23 -8.82
N GLY A 589 17.22 -14.34 -8.00
CA GLY A 589 17.78 -13.06 -8.43
C GLY A 589 17.71 -11.98 -7.35
N PRO A 590 18.03 -10.73 -7.71
CA PRO A 590 18.51 -10.27 -9.02
C PRO A 590 19.90 -10.83 -9.37
N SER A 591 20.30 -10.78 -10.65
CA SER A 591 21.59 -11.34 -11.13
C SER A 591 22.82 -10.52 -10.71
N MET A 592 22.59 -9.29 -10.25
CA MET A 592 23.54 -8.38 -9.62
C MET A 592 22.82 -7.57 -8.54
N ASP A 593 23.58 -6.87 -7.68
CA ASP A 593 22.97 -5.91 -6.76
C ASP A 593 22.26 -4.82 -7.58
N VAL A 594 21.01 -4.55 -7.23
CA VAL A 594 20.21 -3.46 -7.83
C VAL A 594 19.95 -2.44 -6.76
N VAL A 595 20.37 -1.19 -7.00
CA VAL A 595 20.06 -0.06 -6.12
C VAL A 595 18.94 0.74 -6.76
N LEU A 596 17.73 0.65 -6.20
CA LEU A 596 16.64 1.56 -6.59
C LEU A 596 16.96 2.95 -6.03
N GLN A 597 16.77 3.98 -6.84
CA GLN A 597 17.06 5.36 -6.50
C GLN A 597 15.89 6.26 -6.88
N TRP A 598 15.57 7.24 -6.03
CA TRP A 598 14.51 8.21 -6.25
C TRP A 598 14.99 9.60 -5.88
N ALA A 599 14.86 10.57 -6.80
CA ALA A 599 15.14 11.97 -6.48
C ALA A 599 14.00 12.55 -5.63
N THR A 600 12.77 12.37 -6.09
CA THR A 600 11.56 12.90 -5.45
C THR A 600 10.66 11.82 -4.89
N TYR A 601 9.81 12.17 -3.92
CA TYR A 601 8.75 11.28 -3.43
C TYR A 601 7.80 10.85 -4.57
N ARG A 602 7.61 11.71 -5.58
CA ARG A 602 6.79 11.42 -6.76
C ARG A 602 7.41 10.34 -7.63
N ASP A 603 8.74 10.33 -7.80
CA ASP A 603 9.44 9.29 -8.57
C ASP A 603 9.27 7.93 -7.90
N ALA A 604 9.37 7.87 -6.56
CA ALA A 604 9.09 6.67 -5.79
C ALA A 604 7.64 6.19 -6.03
N SER A 605 6.66 7.09 -5.92
CA SER A 605 5.25 6.77 -6.21
C SER A 605 5.01 6.31 -7.66
N ASP A 606 5.70 6.89 -8.64
CA ASP A 606 5.53 6.53 -10.05
C ASP A 606 6.09 5.14 -10.35
N GLN A 607 7.22 4.82 -9.74
CA GLN A 607 7.78 3.47 -9.76
C GLN A 607 6.86 2.46 -9.05
N THR A 608 6.25 2.81 -7.92
CA THR A 608 5.24 1.96 -7.25
C THR A 608 4.12 1.58 -8.20
N SER A 609 3.62 2.54 -8.97
CA SER A 609 2.53 2.31 -9.91
C SER A 609 2.95 1.44 -11.11
N LEU A 610 4.08 1.74 -11.75
CA LEU A 610 4.60 0.94 -12.88
C LEU A 610 4.88 -0.51 -12.50
N SER A 611 5.37 -0.73 -11.28
CA SER A 611 5.63 -2.07 -10.77
C SER A 611 4.41 -2.99 -10.81
N ARG A 612 3.18 -2.45 -10.83
CA ARG A 612 1.93 -3.24 -10.83
C ARG A 612 1.58 -3.77 -12.21
N ILE A 613 2.09 -3.10 -13.25
CA ILE A 613 1.98 -3.51 -14.65
C ILE A 613 3.01 -4.62 -14.91
N TRP A 614 4.29 -4.42 -14.54
CA TRP A 614 5.32 -5.47 -14.64
C TRP A 614 5.02 -6.69 -13.76
N GLY A 615 4.44 -6.48 -12.58
CA GLY A 615 3.93 -7.57 -11.73
C GLY A 615 2.74 -8.32 -12.32
N GLY A 616 2.15 -7.84 -13.42
CA GLY A 616 1.06 -8.51 -14.12
C GLY A 616 -0.34 -8.34 -13.52
N ILE A 617 -0.51 -7.48 -12.50
CA ILE A 617 -1.73 -7.45 -11.67
C ILE A 617 -2.65 -6.25 -11.93
N HIS A 618 -2.15 -5.20 -12.59
CA HIS A 618 -2.93 -4.02 -12.97
C HIS A 618 -2.61 -3.60 -14.41
N PRO A 619 -3.61 -3.32 -15.25
CA PRO A 619 -3.43 -2.65 -16.53
C PRO A 619 -3.27 -1.12 -16.35
N PRO A 620 -2.80 -0.39 -17.39
CA PRO A 620 -2.63 1.07 -17.35
C PRO A 620 -3.88 1.86 -16.91
N VAL A 621 -5.08 1.40 -17.28
CA VAL A 621 -6.36 2.03 -16.89
C VAL A 621 -6.60 2.03 -15.38
N ASP A 622 -6.00 1.10 -14.62
CA ASP A 622 -6.11 1.06 -13.17
C ASP A 622 -5.17 2.05 -12.47
N ASP A 623 -4.12 2.53 -13.15
CA ASP A 623 -3.04 3.30 -12.54
C ASP A 623 -3.35 4.81 -12.47
N ILE A 624 -3.52 5.46 -13.63
CA ILE A 624 -3.57 6.93 -13.73
C ILE A 624 -4.70 7.56 -12.92
N PRO A 625 -5.94 7.03 -12.91
CA PRO A 625 -6.98 7.53 -12.03
C PRO A 625 -6.58 7.46 -10.55
N GLY A 626 -5.86 6.40 -10.15
CA GLY A 626 -5.30 6.24 -8.80
C GLY A 626 -4.34 7.35 -8.43
N ARG A 627 -3.36 7.63 -9.28
CA ARG A 627 -2.41 8.73 -9.04
C ARG A 627 -3.15 10.08 -8.98
N ARG A 628 -4.03 10.36 -9.93
CA ARG A 628 -4.79 11.63 -9.95
C ARG A 628 -5.61 11.85 -8.68
N LEU A 629 -6.26 10.81 -8.18
CA LEU A 629 -7.04 10.90 -6.95
C LEU A 629 -6.17 10.97 -5.70
N GLY A 630 -5.00 10.31 -5.69
CA GLY A 630 -4.01 10.49 -4.62
C GLY A 630 -3.61 11.96 -4.44
N ILE A 631 -3.48 12.72 -5.54
CA ILE A 631 -3.19 14.17 -5.48
C ILE A 631 -4.33 14.94 -4.79
N THR A 632 -5.58 14.68 -5.17
CA THR A 632 -6.75 15.32 -4.54
C THR A 632 -6.83 15.00 -3.05
N ILE A 633 -6.70 13.71 -2.70
CA ILE A 633 -6.79 13.21 -1.32
C ILE A 633 -5.69 13.82 -0.44
N ALA A 634 -4.47 13.94 -0.95
CA ALA A 634 -3.39 14.61 -0.24
C ALA A 634 -3.73 16.07 0.08
N GLY A 635 -4.32 16.79 -0.88
CA GLY A 635 -4.78 18.17 -0.68
C GLY A 635 -5.85 18.30 0.40
N ASP A 636 -6.84 17.40 0.40
CA ASP A 636 -7.90 17.34 1.42
C ASP A 636 -7.31 17.07 2.81
N ALA A 637 -6.46 16.04 2.93
CA ALA A 637 -5.80 15.65 4.19
C ALA A 637 -4.90 16.76 4.76
N LEU A 638 -4.07 17.38 3.91
CA LEU A 638 -3.19 18.49 4.30
C LEU A 638 -4.00 19.70 4.79
N SER A 639 -5.09 20.03 4.08
CA SER A 639 -5.94 21.18 4.42
C SER A 639 -6.61 20.99 5.79
N LEU A 640 -7.14 19.80 6.06
CA LEU A 640 -7.75 19.50 7.35
C LEU A 640 -6.70 19.46 8.47
N ALA A 641 -5.57 18.78 8.24
CA ALA A 641 -4.49 18.71 9.23
C ALA A 641 -3.92 20.10 9.58
N ASP A 642 -3.74 20.98 8.60
CA ASP A 642 -3.29 22.35 8.83
C ASP A 642 -4.25 23.13 9.73
N ALA A 643 -5.56 22.93 9.58
CA ALA A 643 -6.56 23.53 10.46
C ALA A 643 -6.48 23.01 11.90
N TYR A 644 -6.21 21.71 12.08
CA TYR A 644 -5.93 21.11 13.40
C TYR A 644 -4.66 21.69 14.03
N PHE A 645 -3.57 21.81 13.27
CA PHE A 645 -2.29 22.31 13.78
C PHE A 645 -2.34 23.78 14.17
N LYS A 646 -3.16 24.58 13.48
CA LYS A 646 -3.28 26.03 13.70
C LYS A 646 -4.43 26.44 14.62
N GLY A 647 -5.27 25.50 15.06
CA GLY A 647 -6.47 25.80 15.85
C GLY A 647 -7.43 26.71 15.11
N THR A 648 -7.62 26.46 13.81
CA THR A 648 -8.50 27.25 12.93
C THR A 648 -9.69 26.45 12.44
N LEU A 649 -10.08 25.39 13.16
CA LEU A 649 -11.23 24.60 12.80
C LEU A 649 -12.51 25.44 12.97
N PRO A 650 -13.49 25.26 12.08
CA PRO A 650 -14.71 26.06 12.08
C PRO A 650 -15.62 25.84 13.29
#